data_AF-A0A8H5NZN5-F1
#
_entry.id   AF-A0A8H5NZN5-F1
#
_cell.length_a   1.000
_cell.length_b   1.000
_cell.length_c   1.000
_cell.angle_alpha   90.00
_cell.angle_beta   90.00
_cell.angle_gamma   90.00
#
_symmetry.space_group_name_H-M   'P 1'
#
loop_
_entity.id
_entity.type
_entity.pdbx_description
1 polymer ?
#
loop_
_entity_poly.entity_id
_entity_poly.type
_entity_poly.pdbx_seq_one_letter_code
_entity_poly.pdbx_strand_id
1 'polypeptide(L)'
;MSMQTSDVESTVVVSIPRRPHTKTKSGCLDCRRRRVKCSEEKPECRACSRRGVECQYSLSTYRRSPVSQHADETSPASASTSTSTSTTTPGLPFSQCQCSCHHSSSIPNLSLLPSPPITTTPLCERAPAIFSIEEIALFQHWTLYTSLDIYKNSSLASDCQVGFSQSALQHPFVMQAVLSLTAAHMAYLNPESRLRFIANAAQYHNEGLKGFREAKAQNDDSIAEALFVWSSLNLLYVFGVSSRLSESSCDDLDWGTRGDRILGIGFIPMILGIVTVLESYEYFQALSFTSLKNILSVGNLEEIQPPEEATDSEDEQFFQILAALNGTSTFRGLEHTHSEFANMARSCSRLDLYPRGKLALGALTTNGVKAGFDSEHLVPGAPGNHVLEQLERRCFKVGSYFLLVNATPWSMTLSRNVSYQMRQFKFPKTIKPGTSNRIYIQGKGHPDDAGEASYKFKDLPGEPDFELKYSSRKAGIRFTKLRTLNNKRGSFHELAWHWDNNFPFIIASSESDPQNPSLWPWLVSSNPPEDWMHSIYPRIACLTLRELAMPATHNSGSSRFHRKSWLGQPWNTKAQERNISEQLRYGARWFDIRPSKTGGKWATGHFGFSLGNWHGANGEYLDDIVEALNYFTSRNKELIIVNLSHGVNSDNFKGKKHAWMTQKEWDEVMTKLEKINYRVENRSFVRDVTKLRVSKLIPNRAAVIIIVDDHVHKKKFKGLKQKTILVPVELSTFADKGFFSRSQFPLFDEYSNTKHQKKMAVDQLAKMKKQRKSPKSKMFLLSWFLTQCLHPIIPNAKHANRALIELLWPAMSPSTYPNLISVDAYPKNADLVALAMAINYHFAPQCEVSSASSMDSSFSAS
;
A
#
# COMPACT_ATOMS: atom_id res chain seq x y z
N MET A 1 -60.27 22.98 35.38
CA MET A 1 -60.29 22.13 36.59
C MET A 1 -58.87 22.01 37.11
N SER A 2 -58.66 22.11 38.42
CA SER A 2 -57.42 21.69 39.11
C SER A 2 -57.31 20.14 39.07
N MET A 3 -56.23 19.45 39.46
CA MET A 3 -54.90 19.79 40.04
C MET A 3 -53.94 18.63 39.64
N GLN A 4 -52.64 18.51 39.97
CA GLN A 4 -51.70 19.22 40.86
C GLN A 4 -50.25 19.07 40.30
N THR A 5 -49.25 19.69 40.93
CA THR A 5 -47.81 19.50 40.66
C THR A 5 -47.13 18.52 41.63
N SER A 6 -46.01 17.92 41.20
CA SER A 6 -44.96 17.40 42.10
C SER A 6 -43.63 17.23 41.34
N ASP A 7 -42.58 17.91 41.78
CA ASP A 7 -41.19 17.66 41.36
C ASP A 7 -40.66 16.34 41.95
N VAL A 8 -39.54 15.83 41.41
CA VAL A 8 -38.38 15.30 42.18
C VAL A 8 -37.18 15.04 41.28
N GLU A 9 -36.13 15.82 41.54
CA GLU A 9 -34.69 15.49 41.62
C GLU A 9 -33.94 14.67 40.53
N SER A 10 -32.71 15.10 40.26
CA SER A 10 -31.77 14.52 39.30
C SER A 10 -30.72 13.60 39.94
N THR A 11 -30.60 12.35 39.48
CA THR A 11 -29.55 11.42 39.95
C THR A 11 -28.42 11.24 38.93
N VAL A 12 -27.17 11.54 39.33
CA VAL A 12 -25.96 11.30 38.52
C VAL A 12 -25.59 9.81 38.52
N VAL A 13 -25.44 9.22 37.32
CA VAL A 13 -24.99 7.82 37.18
C VAL A 13 -23.47 7.77 37.07
N VAL A 14 -22.80 7.49 38.20
CA VAL A 14 -21.35 7.25 38.25
C VAL A 14 -21.03 5.87 37.64
N SER A 15 -20.06 5.82 36.71
CA SER A 15 -19.63 4.57 36.07
C SER A 15 -18.73 3.74 36.98
N ILE A 16 -19.30 2.73 37.64
CA ILE A 16 -18.56 1.78 38.49
C ILE A 16 -17.58 0.93 37.63
N PRO A 17 -16.29 0.79 38.01
CA PRO A 17 -15.35 -0.07 37.30
C PRO A 17 -15.76 -1.54 37.38
N ARG A 18 -15.61 -2.28 36.27
CA ARG A 18 -16.01 -3.69 36.18
C ARG A 18 -15.12 -4.57 37.07
N ARG A 19 -15.72 -5.28 38.02
CA ARG A 19 -15.04 -6.34 38.79
C ARG A 19 -14.41 -7.37 37.83
N PRO A 20 -13.20 -7.90 38.12
CA PRO A 20 -12.60 -8.96 37.33
C PRO A 20 -13.49 -10.21 37.35
N HIS A 21 -13.74 -10.79 36.17
CA HIS A 21 -14.61 -11.96 36.04
C HIS A 21 -13.88 -13.26 36.38
N THR A 22 -14.32 -13.92 37.45
CA THR A 22 -13.96 -15.31 37.76
C THR A 22 -14.39 -16.24 36.62
N LYS A 23 -13.49 -17.07 36.11
CA LYS A 23 -13.75 -17.99 34.98
C LYS A 23 -14.74 -19.09 35.41
N THR A 24 -15.97 -19.09 34.88
CA THR A 24 -16.92 -20.17 35.18
C THR A 24 -16.48 -21.49 34.54
N LYS A 25 -16.39 -22.56 35.35
CA LYS A 25 -16.00 -23.91 34.88
C LYS A 25 -17.19 -24.71 34.31
N SER A 26 -18.35 -24.07 34.08
CA SER A 26 -19.66 -24.69 33.82
C SER A 26 -20.23 -24.47 32.41
N GLY A 27 -19.82 -23.44 31.66
CA GLY A 27 -20.33 -23.16 30.30
C GLY A 27 -20.14 -24.30 29.28
N CYS A 28 -20.94 -24.32 28.21
CA CYS A 28 -20.88 -25.37 27.17
C CYS A 28 -19.52 -25.41 26.45
N LEU A 29 -19.20 -26.57 25.87
CA LEU A 29 -17.92 -26.83 25.20
C LEU A 29 -17.66 -25.82 24.06
N ASP A 30 -18.67 -25.50 23.27
CA ASP A 30 -18.49 -24.68 22.08
C ASP A 30 -18.32 -23.18 22.41
N CYS A 31 -18.99 -22.66 23.45
CA CYS A 31 -18.70 -21.31 23.97
C CYS A 31 -17.30 -21.23 24.59
N ARG A 32 -16.80 -22.28 25.27
CA ARG A 32 -15.41 -22.34 25.75
C ARG A 32 -14.42 -22.34 24.59
N ARG A 33 -14.64 -23.18 23.56
CA ARG A 33 -13.84 -23.25 22.33
C ARG A 33 -13.76 -21.88 21.64
N ARG A 34 -14.89 -21.19 21.52
CA ARG A 34 -15.00 -19.82 20.98
C ARG A 34 -14.54 -18.71 21.93
N ARG A 35 -14.15 -19.03 23.17
CA ARG A 35 -13.77 -18.08 24.25
C ARG A 35 -14.82 -16.97 24.50
N VAL A 36 -16.10 -17.28 24.34
CA VAL A 36 -17.23 -16.35 24.58
C VAL A 36 -18.00 -16.73 25.85
N LYS A 37 -18.66 -15.73 26.48
CA LYS A 37 -19.47 -15.97 27.68
C LYS A 37 -20.69 -16.84 27.34
N CYS A 38 -20.76 -18.02 27.95
CA CYS A 38 -21.93 -18.88 27.92
C CYS A 38 -23.04 -18.28 28.81
N SER A 39 -24.31 -18.44 28.44
CA SER A 39 -25.47 -18.10 29.27
C SER A 39 -25.97 -19.28 30.13
N GLU A 40 -25.35 -20.45 29.98
CA GLU A 40 -25.45 -21.64 30.85
C GLU A 40 -26.85 -22.29 30.97
N GLU A 41 -27.82 -21.84 30.18
CA GLU A 41 -29.11 -22.50 29.98
C GLU A 41 -28.98 -23.87 29.29
N LYS A 42 -29.95 -24.74 29.55
CA LYS A 42 -30.07 -26.09 28.98
C LYS A 42 -31.48 -26.29 28.41
N PRO A 43 -31.66 -27.07 27.31
CA PRO A 43 -30.65 -27.86 26.61
C PRO A 43 -29.60 -27.02 25.87
N GLU A 44 -29.96 -25.82 25.39
CA GLU A 44 -29.04 -24.91 24.68
C GLU A 44 -28.90 -23.54 25.36
N CYS A 45 -27.72 -22.93 25.24
CA CYS A 45 -27.50 -21.53 25.61
C CYS A 45 -27.77 -20.58 24.44
N ARG A 46 -28.22 -19.34 24.71
CA ARG A 46 -28.55 -18.34 23.66
C ARG A 46 -27.40 -18.07 22.69
N ALA A 47 -26.15 -18.24 23.13
CA ALA A 47 -24.95 -18.01 22.32
C ALA A 47 -24.58 -19.17 21.35
N CYS A 48 -25.26 -20.31 21.45
CA CYS A 48 -25.25 -21.38 20.47
C CYS A 48 -26.52 -21.32 19.60
N SER A 49 -27.69 -21.24 20.25
CA SER A 49 -29.00 -21.15 19.59
C SER A 49 -29.08 -20.01 18.54
N ARG A 50 -28.65 -18.78 18.88
CA ARG A 50 -28.58 -17.64 17.94
C ARG A 50 -27.64 -17.81 16.75
N ARG A 51 -26.84 -18.88 16.71
CA ARG A 51 -25.90 -19.20 15.64
C ARG A 51 -26.23 -20.50 14.91
N GLY A 52 -27.26 -21.24 15.33
CA GLY A 52 -27.57 -22.55 14.75
C GLY A 52 -26.45 -23.57 14.91
N VAL A 53 -25.68 -23.51 16.00
CA VAL A 53 -24.57 -24.44 16.29
C VAL A 53 -24.89 -25.27 17.52
N GLU A 54 -24.50 -26.55 17.49
CA GLU A 54 -24.82 -27.55 18.50
C GLU A 54 -24.30 -27.17 19.91
N CYS A 55 -25.12 -27.32 20.95
CA CYS A 55 -24.81 -26.85 22.30
C CYS A 55 -24.47 -27.97 23.28
N GLN A 56 -23.28 -28.57 23.14
CA GLN A 56 -22.85 -29.68 24.01
C GLN A 56 -22.31 -29.20 25.38
N TYR A 57 -22.87 -29.76 26.46
CA TYR A 57 -22.31 -29.68 27.83
C TYR A 57 -21.68 -31.03 28.21
N SER A 58 -20.55 -31.00 28.91
CA SER A 58 -19.91 -32.25 29.37
C SER A 58 -20.75 -32.94 30.45
N LEU A 59 -21.15 -34.18 30.20
CA LEU A 59 -21.93 -35.02 31.11
C LEU A 59 -21.01 -35.99 31.89
N SER A 60 -20.32 -35.49 32.91
CA SER A 60 -19.66 -36.37 33.91
C SER A 60 -19.50 -35.70 35.28
N THR A 61 -20.43 -35.98 36.19
CA THR A 61 -20.23 -35.87 37.64
C THR A 61 -21.23 -36.79 38.33
N TYR A 62 -20.90 -37.30 39.53
CA TYR A 62 -21.69 -38.21 40.37
C TYR A 62 -21.80 -39.68 39.93
N ARG A 63 -21.06 -40.54 40.66
CA ARG A 63 -21.68 -41.43 41.65
C ARG A 63 -21.14 -41.04 43.05
N ARG A 64 -21.84 -41.41 44.12
CA ARG A 64 -21.47 -41.10 45.52
C ARG A 64 -21.47 -42.38 46.37
N SER A 65 -20.40 -42.54 47.16
CA SER A 65 -20.40 -43.17 48.51
C SER A 65 -20.71 -44.70 48.61
N PRO A 66 -20.42 -45.39 49.75
CA PRO A 66 -19.64 -44.98 50.95
C PRO A 66 -18.56 -46.00 51.45
N VAL A 67 -17.79 -45.58 52.49
CA VAL A 67 -17.32 -46.39 53.65
C VAL A 67 -16.07 -47.34 53.58
N SER A 68 -15.21 -47.16 54.62
CA SER A 68 -14.27 -48.09 55.32
C SER A 68 -12.91 -48.60 54.79
N GLN A 69 -11.88 -48.30 55.62
CA GLN A 69 -10.90 -49.19 56.29
C GLN A 69 -9.64 -49.79 55.59
N HIS A 70 -8.50 -49.56 56.28
CA HIS A 70 -7.33 -50.41 56.60
C HIS A 70 -6.52 -51.24 55.57
N ALA A 71 -5.20 -51.01 55.65
CA ALA A 71 -4.10 -51.96 55.83
C ALA A 71 -3.64 -52.91 54.69
N ASP A 72 -2.35 -52.74 54.35
CA ASP A 72 -1.25 -53.73 54.22
C ASP A 72 -1.37 -55.07 53.47
N GLU A 73 -0.18 -55.49 52.96
CA GLU A 73 0.20 -56.83 52.49
C GLU A 73 -0.58 -57.40 51.26
N THR A 74 -0.05 -58.29 50.41
CA THR A 74 1.20 -59.08 50.43
C THR A 74 1.73 -59.36 49.00
N SER A 75 3.02 -59.68 48.88
CA SER A 75 3.62 -60.50 47.79
C SER A 75 3.40 -62.02 48.11
N PRO A 76 3.83 -63.06 47.33
CA PRO A 76 4.80 -63.06 46.22
C PRO A 76 4.57 -64.02 45.02
N ALA A 77 5.59 -64.02 44.17
CA ALA A 77 5.89 -64.79 42.95
C ALA A 77 5.79 -66.34 42.97
N SER A 78 5.77 -66.93 41.76
CA SER A 78 6.54 -68.13 41.31
C SER A 78 6.15 -68.53 39.86
N ALA A 79 6.98 -69.12 39.00
CA ALA A 79 8.43 -69.38 38.93
C ALA A 79 8.81 -69.63 37.44
N SER A 80 10.04 -69.80 36.94
CA SER A 80 11.39 -70.12 37.49
C SER A 80 12.46 -69.21 36.80
N THR A 81 13.80 -69.41 36.72
CA THR A 81 14.73 -70.53 36.98
C THR A 81 16.17 -69.99 37.25
N SER A 82 17.07 -70.83 37.80
CA SER A 82 18.53 -70.58 37.96
C SER A 82 19.35 -71.08 36.74
N THR A 83 20.69 -71.10 36.65
CA THR A 83 21.87 -71.12 37.60
C THR A 83 23.13 -70.63 36.81
N SER A 84 24.42 -70.55 37.22
CA SER A 84 25.24 -70.96 38.38
C SER A 84 26.55 -70.13 38.49
N THR A 85 27.55 -70.57 39.28
CA THR A 85 28.76 -69.86 39.77
C THR A 85 30.02 -70.75 39.72
N SER A 86 31.29 -70.31 39.86
CA SER A 86 31.98 -69.00 39.69
C SER A 86 33.52 -69.14 39.85
N THR A 87 34.29 -68.05 39.64
CA THR A 87 35.60 -67.68 40.29
C THR A 87 36.84 -68.61 40.27
N THR A 88 38.02 -68.09 39.86
CA THR A 88 39.37 -68.18 40.54
C THR A 88 40.52 -67.42 39.80
N THR A 89 41.73 -67.32 40.39
CA THR A 89 42.95 -66.48 40.02
C THR A 89 44.26 -67.19 40.52
N PRO A 90 45.55 -66.68 40.46
CA PRO A 90 46.17 -65.38 40.03
C PRO A 90 47.51 -65.51 39.19
N GLY A 91 48.38 -64.45 39.09
CA GLY A 91 49.78 -64.54 38.59
C GLY A 91 50.57 -63.20 38.37
N LEU A 92 51.92 -63.23 38.50
CA LEU A 92 52.97 -62.18 38.25
C LEU A 92 54.25 -62.86 37.65
N PRO A 93 55.48 -62.29 37.40
CA PRO A 93 56.08 -60.93 37.65
C PRO A 93 57.15 -60.35 36.63
N PHE A 94 57.83 -59.23 36.99
CA PHE A 94 59.26 -58.82 36.76
C PHE A 94 59.83 -57.95 35.57
N SER A 95 60.66 -56.95 35.96
CA SER A 95 61.89 -56.31 35.38
C SER A 95 61.99 -55.25 34.22
N GLN A 96 62.36 -54.01 34.63
CA GLN A 96 63.60 -53.22 34.32
C GLN A 96 64.00 -52.59 32.94
N CYS A 97 64.27 -51.26 33.03
CA CYS A 97 65.46 -50.48 32.56
C CYS A 97 65.60 -49.81 31.15
N GLN A 98 65.65 -48.47 31.23
CA GLN A 98 66.64 -47.51 30.64
C GLN A 98 66.67 -47.06 29.15
N CYS A 99 66.46 -45.74 29.02
CA CYS A 99 67.27 -44.74 28.27
C CYS A 99 67.20 -44.58 26.73
N SER A 100 66.60 -43.44 26.36
CA SER A 100 67.13 -42.41 25.42
C SER A 100 66.74 -42.37 23.93
N CYS A 101 66.25 -41.17 23.58
CA CYS A 101 66.28 -40.41 22.32
C CYS A 101 65.53 -40.86 21.04
N HIS A 102 65.11 -39.81 20.32
CA HIS A 102 64.51 -39.71 18.97
C HIS A 102 63.03 -40.08 18.75
N HIS A 103 62.38 -39.18 18.01
CA HIS A 103 61.11 -39.25 17.27
C HIS A 103 59.78 -39.60 17.97
N SER A 104 58.86 -38.63 17.83
CA SER A 104 57.48 -38.84 17.33
C SER A 104 56.49 -39.67 18.16
N SER A 105 55.76 -38.93 19.01
CA SER A 105 54.29 -38.98 19.11
C SER A 105 53.57 -40.15 19.81
N SER A 106 52.51 -39.76 20.53
CA SER A 106 51.35 -40.57 20.98
C SER A 106 51.48 -41.30 22.33
N ILE A 107 50.56 -40.98 23.24
CA ILE A 107 50.21 -41.79 24.42
C ILE A 107 48.95 -42.60 24.06
N PRO A 108 48.86 -43.90 24.40
CA PRO A 108 47.72 -44.74 24.03
C PRO A 108 46.47 -44.51 24.91
N ASN A 109 45.31 -44.90 24.38
CA ASN A 109 43.98 -44.71 24.98
C ASN A 109 43.37 -46.05 25.45
N LEU A 110 42.54 -46.05 26.50
CA LEU A 110 41.81 -47.26 26.94
C LEU A 110 40.50 -47.44 26.16
N SER A 111 40.27 -48.64 25.64
CA SER A 111 39.07 -49.04 24.87
C SER A 111 39.05 -50.57 24.70
N LEU A 112 37.95 -51.30 24.46
CA LEU A 112 36.49 -51.05 24.50
C LEU A 112 35.75 -52.43 24.41
N LEU A 113 34.48 -52.43 23.97
CA LEU A 113 33.73 -53.51 23.25
C LEU A 113 32.75 -54.37 24.08
N PRO A 114 31.72 -55.00 23.44
CA PRO A 114 31.29 -54.96 22.02
C PRO A 114 29.99 -54.13 21.80
N SER A 115 29.78 -53.37 20.70
CA SER A 115 29.52 -53.76 19.28
C SER A 115 28.07 -54.22 19.00
N PRO A 116 27.46 -54.00 17.80
CA PRO A 116 28.09 -53.73 16.49
C PRO A 116 27.54 -52.45 15.78
N PRO A 117 27.57 -52.32 14.44
CA PRO A 117 28.51 -51.45 13.74
C PRO A 117 27.93 -50.10 13.29
N ILE A 118 28.76 -49.05 13.31
CA ILE A 118 28.48 -47.77 12.63
C ILE A 118 29.68 -47.45 11.72
N THR A 119 29.39 -47.16 10.45
CA THR A 119 30.40 -46.80 9.43
C THR A 119 31.03 -45.46 9.75
N THR A 120 32.36 -45.37 9.64
CA THR A 120 33.13 -44.17 9.98
C THR A 120 33.15 -43.12 8.86
N THR A 121 32.96 -41.86 9.26
CA THR A 121 33.38 -40.67 8.50
C THR A 121 34.12 -39.72 9.46
N PRO A 122 35.24 -39.11 9.06
CA PRO A 122 36.15 -38.46 10.00
C PRO A 122 35.63 -37.11 10.51
N LEU A 123 35.84 -36.86 11.81
CA LEU A 123 35.78 -35.52 12.39
C LEU A 123 37.05 -34.75 12.01
N CYS A 124 36.91 -33.54 11.51
CA CYS A 124 38.05 -32.66 11.21
C CYS A 124 38.39 -31.81 12.44
N GLU A 125 39.62 -31.96 12.94
CA GLU A 125 40.16 -31.04 13.95
C GLU A 125 40.21 -29.62 13.37
N ARG A 126 39.70 -28.63 14.11
CA ARG A 126 39.92 -27.21 13.78
C ARG A 126 41.31 -26.82 14.26
N ALA A 127 42.12 -26.28 13.36
CA ALA A 127 43.39 -25.65 13.72
C ALA A 127 43.16 -24.54 14.77
N PRO A 128 44.09 -24.34 15.72
CA PRO A 128 43.93 -23.33 16.77
C PRO A 128 43.86 -21.91 16.17
N ALA A 129 42.89 -21.12 16.62
CA ALA A 129 42.76 -19.73 16.22
C ALA A 129 43.85 -18.88 16.90
N ILE A 130 44.89 -18.52 16.15
CA ILE A 130 45.97 -17.64 16.61
C ILE A 130 45.55 -16.20 16.36
N PHE A 131 45.06 -15.51 17.40
CA PHE A 131 44.77 -14.08 17.34
C PHE A 131 46.05 -13.25 17.50
N SER A 132 46.15 -12.18 16.70
CA SER A 132 47.20 -11.17 16.84
C SER A 132 46.99 -10.28 18.07
N ILE A 133 48.06 -9.57 18.47
CA ILE A 133 47.99 -8.58 19.56
C ILE A 133 47.02 -7.43 19.20
N GLU A 134 46.86 -7.09 17.91
CA GLU A 134 45.88 -6.08 17.48
C GLU A 134 44.42 -6.58 17.64
N GLU A 135 44.13 -7.83 17.30
CA GLU A 135 42.80 -8.42 17.51
C GLU A 135 42.48 -8.57 19.01
N ILE A 136 43.46 -8.97 19.83
CA ILE A 136 43.30 -9.02 21.29
C ILE A 136 43.02 -7.62 21.86
N ALA A 137 43.74 -6.59 21.40
CA ALA A 137 43.50 -5.21 21.81
C ALA A 137 42.13 -4.69 21.35
N LEU A 138 41.66 -5.05 20.16
CA LEU A 138 40.32 -4.73 19.67
C LEU A 138 39.23 -5.45 20.49
N PHE A 139 39.40 -6.74 20.82
CA PHE A 139 38.44 -7.46 21.67
C PHE A 139 38.43 -6.93 23.13
N GLN A 140 39.57 -6.49 23.64
CA GLN A 140 39.64 -5.76 24.91
C GLN A 140 38.91 -4.40 24.82
N HIS A 141 39.08 -3.66 23.72
CA HIS A 141 38.37 -2.39 23.49
C HIS A 141 36.86 -2.59 23.26
N TRP A 142 36.42 -3.78 22.80
CA TRP A 142 35.01 -4.15 22.77
C TRP A 142 34.45 -4.24 24.18
N THR A 143 35.06 -5.08 25.02
CA THR A 143 34.58 -5.40 26.38
C THR A 143 34.66 -4.22 27.35
N LEU A 144 35.59 -3.29 27.15
CA LEU A 144 35.77 -2.12 28.03
C LEU A 144 35.08 -0.83 27.55
N TYR A 145 34.86 -0.65 26.25
CA TYR A 145 34.39 0.64 25.70
C TYR A 145 33.29 0.50 24.65
N THR A 146 33.54 -0.22 23.55
CA THR A 146 32.63 -0.20 22.38
C THR A 146 31.25 -0.75 22.70
N SER A 147 31.14 -1.80 23.50
CA SER A 147 29.83 -2.28 23.95
C SER A 147 29.12 -1.27 24.85
N LEU A 148 29.84 -0.62 25.77
CA LEU A 148 29.24 0.34 26.71
C LEU A 148 28.77 1.64 26.05
N ASP A 149 29.45 2.10 25.00
CA ASP A 149 29.03 3.28 24.24
C ASP A 149 27.91 3.00 23.22
N ILE A 150 27.86 1.80 22.63
CA ILE A 150 26.75 1.41 21.72
C ILE A 150 25.47 1.13 22.51
N TYR A 151 25.54 0.36 23.59
CA TYR A 151 24.38 -0.02 24.42
C TYR A 151 24.13 0.96 25.58
N LYS A 152 24.58 2.21 25.44
CA LYS A 152 24.53 3.24 26.49
C LYS A 152 23.09 3.55 26.89
N ASN A 153 22.80 3.40 28.18
CA ASN A 153 21.46 3.50 28.80
C ASN A 153 20.44 2.43 28.36
N SER A 154 20.87 1.35 27.68
CA SER A 154 20.02 0.17 27.42
C SER A 154 20.03 -0.77 28.62
N SER A 155 18.91 -1.42 28.92
CA SER A 155 18.88 -2.54 29.87
C SER A 155 19.63 -3.78 29.35
N LEU A 156 19.88 -3.85 28.05
CA LEU A 156 20.66 -4.91 27.40
C LEU A 156 22.17 -4.72 27.52
N ALA A 157 22.65 -3.63 28.14
CA ALA A 157 24.09 -3.31 28.16
C ALA A 157 24.96 -4.44 28.73
N SER A 158 24.51 -5.12 29.80
CA SER A 158 25.25 -6.27 30.37
C SER A 158 25.15 -7.52 29.48
N ASP A 159 23.96 -7.84 28.96
CA ASP A 159 23.75 -9.01 28.08
C ASP A 159 24.55 -8.89 26.77
N CYS A 160 24.66 -7.69 26.21
CA CYS A 160 25.43 -7.42 25.00
C CYS A 160 26.95 -7.24 25.27
N GLN A 161 27.35 -6.72 26.42
CA GLN A 161 28.77 -6.67 26.81
C GLN A 161 29.33 -8.07 27.13
N VAL A 162 28.58 -8.90 27.85
CA VAL A 162 29.04 -10.21 28.32
C VAL A 162 28.67 -11.31 27.33
N GLY A 163 27.39 -11.42 26.95
CA GLY A 163 26.89 -12.50 26.11
C GLY A 163 27.44 -12.49 24.69
N PHE A 164 27.51 -11.33 24.04
CA PHE A 164 28.09 -11.27 22.69
C PHE A 164 29.61 -11.55 22.72
N SER A 165 30.29 -11.22 23.81
CA SER A 165 31.71 -11.55 24.03
C SER A 165 31.93 -13.05 24.28
N GLN A 166 31.03 -13.70 25.01
CA GLN A 166 31.03 -15.16 25.19
C GLN A 166 30.76 -15.89 23.86
N SER A 167 29.76 -15.42 23.10
CA SER A 167 29.45 -15.96 21.77
C SER A 167 30.61 -15.74 20.79
N ALA A 168 31.28 -14.59 20.82
CA ALA A 168 32.50 -14.33 20.05
C ALA A 168 33.63 -15.33 20.37
N LEU A 169 33.89 -15.61 21.65
CA LEU A 169 34.92 -16.56 22.07
C LEU A 169 34.61 -18.02 21.66
N GLN A 170 33.34 -18.37 21.46
CA GLN A 170 32.91 -19.70 21.02
C GLN A 170 32.82 -19.83 19.49
N HIS A 171 32.51 -18.74 18.77
CA HIS A 171 32.21 -18.75 17.34
C HIS A 171 33.08 -17.75 16.57
N PRO A 172 34.11 -18.19 15.83
CA PRO A 172 35.04 -17.30 15.13
C PRO A 172 34.39 -16.26 14.21
N PHE A 173 33.27 -16.58 13.56
CA PHE A 173 32.55 -15.63 12.72
C PHE A 173 31.89 -14.50 13.52
N VAL A 174 31.49 -14.76 14.77
CA VAL A 174 30.97 -13.75 15.71
C VAL A 174 32.11 -12.89 16.25
N MET A 175 33.27 -13.48 16.56
CA MET A 175 34.49 -12.70 16.89
C MET A 175 34.82 -11.71 15.78
N GLN A 176 34.82 -12.16 14.52
CA GLN A 176 35.07 -11.28 13.38
C GLN A 176 34.05 -10.14 13.23
N ALA A 177 32.77 -10.36 13.61
CA ALA A 177 31.80 -9.27 13.69
C ALA A 177 32.13 -8.26 14.83
N VAL A 178 32.47 -8.74 16.03
CA VAL A 178 32.89 -7.90 17.16
C VAL A 178 34.12 -7.06 16.81
N LEU A 179 35.14 -7.68 16.21
CA LEU A 179 36.36 -7.01 15.75
C LEU A 179 36.06 -5.97 14.67
N SER A 180 35.16 -6.28 13.72
CA SER A 180 34.77 -5.33 12.65
C SER A 180 34.11 -4.05 13.19
N LEU A 181 33.18 -4.20 14.14
CA LEU A 181 32.47 -3.08 14.76
C LEU A 181 33.38 -2.27 15.69
N THR A 182 34.30 -2.96 16.37
CA THR A 182 35.28 -2.32 17.25
C THR A 182 36.37 -1.57 16.48
N ALA A 183 36.85 -2.11 15.35
CA ALA A 183 37.74 -1.39 14.46
C ALA A 183 37.05 -0.16 13.84
N ALA A 184 35.75 -0.24 13.52
CA ALA A 184 34.98 0.93 13.09
C ALA A 184 34.86 1.99 14.20
N HIS A 185 34.74 1.58 15.48
CA HIS A 185 34.77 2.49 16.63
C HIS A 185 36.17 3.11 16.87
N MET A 186 37.25 2.33 16.72
CA MET A 186 38.62 2.86 16.76
C MET A 186 38.87 3.87 15.63
N ALA A 187 38.25 3.69 14.46
CA ALA A 187 38.24 4.67 13.36
C ALA A 187 37.37 5.92 13.60
N TYR A 188 36.56 5.95 14.67
CA TYR A 188 35.93 7.18 15.18
C TYR A 188 36.91 7.91 16.10
N LEU A 189 37.37 7.22 17.16
CA LEU A 189 38.17 7.79 18.25
C LEU A 189 39.58 8.23 17.83
N ASN A 190 40.14 7.67 16.76
CA ASN A 190 41.51 7.94 16.30
C ASN A 190 41.53 8.50 14.86
N PRO A 191 41.28 9.81 14.64
CA PRO A 191 41.24 10.41 13.31
C PRO A 191 42.53 10.21 12.47
N GLU A 192 43.70 10.20 13.10
CA GLU A 192 44.99 10.08 12.41
C GLU A 192 45.24 8.67 11.85
N SER A 193 44.83 7.63 12.58
CA SER A 193 44.92 6.23 12.15
C SER A 193 43.64 5.72 11.46
N ARG A 194 42.69 6.61 11.16
CA ARG A 194 41.33 6.30 10.71
C ARG A 194 41.27 5.40 9.48
N LEU A 195 42.12 5.62 8.47
CA LEU A 195 42.12 4.81 7.24
C LEU A 195 42.52 3.35 7.49
N ARG A 196 43.52 3.10 8.35
CA ARG A 196 43.92 1.74 8.75
C ARG A 196 42.77 1.02 9.46
N PHE A 197 42.17 1.67 10.44
CA PHE A 197 41.08 1.07 11.21
C PHE A 197 39.80 0.82 10.37
N ILE A 198 39.52 1.63 9.32
CA ILE A 198 38.45 1.31 8.34
C ILE A 198 38.80 0.06 7.52
N ALA A 199 40.04 -0.06 7.04
CA ALA A 199 40.47 -1.23 6.26
C ALA A 199 40.35 -2.52 7.08
N ASN A 200 40.84 -2.50 8.33
CA ASN A 200 40.75 -3.62 9.27
C ASN A 200 39.27 -3.95 9.57
N ALA A 201 38.43 -2.93 9.80
CA ALA A 201 36.99 -3.10 9.99
C ALA A 201 36.29 -3.75 8.78
N ALA A 202 36.68 -3.42 7.55
CA ALA A 202 36.16 -4.03 6.33
C ALA A 202 36.67 -5.46 6.11
N GLN A 203 37.92 -5.76 6.49
CA GLN A 203 38.46 -7.11 6.41
C GLN A 203 37.70 -8.05 7.36
N TYR A 204 37.67 -7.73 8.66
CA TYR A 204 36.99 -8.54 9.68
C TYR A 204 35.50 -8.74 9.36
N HIS A 205 34.80 -7.72 8.82
CA HIS A 205 33.41 -7.86 8.40
C HIS A 205 33.22 -8.91 7.29
N ASN A 206 34.07 -8.89 6.26
CA ASN A 206 34.00 -9.85 5.15
C ASN A 206 34.32 -11.28 5.60
N GLU A 207 35.30 -11.46 6.50
CA GLU A 207 35.65 -12.76 7.07
C GLU A 207 34.51 -13.32 7.96
N GLY A 208 33.90 -12.46 8.79
CA GLY A 208 32.70 -12.81 9.56
C GLY A 208 31.51 -13.17 8.67
N LEU A 209 31.26 -12.41 7.60
CA LEU A 209 30.19 -12.68 6.63
C LEU A 209 30.40 -14.01 5.87
N LYS A 210 31.65 -14.39 5.59
CA LYS A 210 31.98 -15.71 5.05
C LYS A 210 31.60 -16.80 6.05
N GLY A 211 32.12 -16.72 7.28
CA GLY A 211 31.87 -17.72 8.32
C GLY A 211 30.39 -17.85 8.70
N PHE A 212 29.62 -16.75 8.71
CA PHE A 212 28.16 -16.76 8.92
C PHE A 212 27.41 -17.55 7.84
N ARG A 213 27.82 -17.43 6.57
CA ARG A 213 27.23 -18.20 5.46
C ARG A 213 27.55 -19.69 5.57
N GLU A 214 28.78 -20.02 5.95
CA GLU A 214 29.23 -21.40 6.16
C GLU A 214 28.52 -22.06 7.34
N ALA A 215 28.36 -21.34 8.47
CA ALA A 215 27.58 -21.77 9.62
C ALA A 215 26.09 -21.97 9.27
N LYS A 216 25.47 -21.01 8.58
CA LYS A 216 24.06 -21.13 8.16
C LYS A 216 23.82 -22.30 7.18
N ALA A 217 24.82 -22.67 6.38
CA ALA A 217 24.73 -23.82 5.47
C ALA A 217 24.80 -25.18 6.18
N GLN A 218 25.25 -25.23 7.45
CA GLN A 218 25.32 -26.47 8.25
C GLN A 218 23.96 -26.80 8.91
N ASN A 219 23.06 -25.82 9.02
CA ASN A 219 21.68 -25.95 9.53
C ASN A 219 21.59 -26.65 10.90
N ASP A 220 22.48 -26.25 11.81
CA ASP A 220 22.62 -26.78 13.18
C ASP A 220 22.03 -25.78 14.19
N ASP A 221 21.04 -26.23 14.96
CA ASP A 221 20.32 -25.42 15.95
C ASP A 221 21.21 -24.92 17.09
N SER A 222 22.33 -25.60 17.39
CA SER A 222 23.29 -25.14 18.40
C SER A 222 23.99 -23.83 18.01
N ILE A 223 23.95 -23.45 16.73
CA ILE A 223 24.57 -22.23 16.19
C ILE A 223 23.54 -21.07 16.13
N ALA A 224 22.27 -21.29 16.49
CA ALA A 224 21.21 -20.29 16.44
C ALA A 224 21.55 -18.98 17.16
N GLU A 225 22.16 -19.07 18.36
CA GLU A 225 22.62 -17.90 19.12
C GLU A 225 23.67 -17.10 18.36
N ALA A 226 24.70 -17.77 17.85
CA ALA A 226 25.78 -17.14 17.10
C ALA A 226 25.28 -16.48 15.80
N LEU A 227 24.30 -17.09 15.11
CA LEU A 227 23.66 -16.50 13.94
C LEU A 227 22.87 -15.22 14.31
N PHE A 228 22.18 -15.21 15.45
CA PHE A 228 21.45 -14.04 15.96
C PHE A 228 22.40 -12.90 16.39
N VAL A 229 23.44 -13.20 17.17
CA VAL A 229 24.46 -12.24 17.62
C VAL A 229 25.18 -11.63 16.41
N TRP A 230 25.63 -12.47 15.46
CA TRP A 230 26.28 -11.98 14.24
C TRP A 230 25.37 -11.05 13.44
N SER A 231 24.11 -11.42 13.25
CA SER A 231 23.14 -10.61 12.48
C SER A 231 22.88 -9.26 13.14
N SER A 232 22.86 -9.22 14.48
CA SER A 232 22.70 -8.00 15.28
C SER A 232 23.93 -7.08 15.16
N LEU A 233 25.15 -7.63 15.30
CA LEU A 233 26.40 -6.88 15.13
C LEU A 233 26.58 -6.35 13.70
N ASN A 234 26.25 -7.16 12.69
CA ASN A 234 26.30 -6.78 11.27
C ASN A 234 25.37 -5.60 10.96
N LEU A 235 24.18 -5.53 11.58
CA LEU A 235 23.27 -4.40 11.42
C LEU A 235 23.94 -3.09 11.88
N LEU A 236 24.52 -3.09 13.09
CA LEU A 236 25.20 -1.95 13.69
C LEU A 236 26.42 -1.50 12.87
N TYR A 237 27.22 -2.47 12.39
CA TYR A 237 28.35 -2.22 11.50
C TYR A 237 27.94 -1.46 10.24
N VAL A 238 26.88 -1.92 9.56
CA VAL A 238 26.41 -1.29 8.32
C VAL A 238 25.87 0.11 8.55
N PHE A 239 25.14 0.37 9.65
CA PHE A 239 24.74 1.72 10.03
C PHE A 239 25.96 2.63 10.29
N GLY A 240 26.94 2.15 11.07
CA GLY A 240 28.14 2.93 11.42
C GLY A 240 29.03 3.29 10.22
N VAL A 241 29.16 2.40 9.24
CA VAL A 241 30.04 2.58 8.07
C VAL A 241 29.36 3.35 6.92
N SER A 242 28.04 3.22 6.74
CA SER A 242 27.31 3.89 5.63
C SER A 242 27.42 5.41 5.65
N SER A 243 27.64 5.99 6.84
CA SER A 243 27.91 7.42 7.07
C SER A 243 29.09 7.99 6.26
N ARG A 244 30.08 7.16 5.87
CA ARG A 244 31.31 7.63 5.21
C ARG A 244 31.18 7.81 3.69
N LEU A 245 30.16 7.22 3.05
CA LEU A 245 29.98 7.25 1.59
C LEU A 245 29.50 8.62 1.04
N SER A 246 29.37 9.63 1.90
CA SER A 246 28.97 10.99 1.53
C SER A 246 30.11 12.01 1.48
N GLU A 247 31.31 11.70 1.99
CA GLU A 247 32.42 12.68 2.09
C GLU A 247 33.53 12.48 1.04
N SER A 248 33.84 11.23 0.64
CA SER A 248 35.00 10.94 -0.22
C SER A 248 34.76 11.13 -1.72
N SER A 249 33.68 11.79 -2.14
CA SER A 249 33.41 12.14 -3.55
C SER A 249 32.54 13.39 -3.69
N CYS A 250 33.11 14.53 -3.30
CA CYS A 250 32.83 15.82 -3.95
C CYS A 250 33.98 16.06 -4.96
N ASP A 251 33.80 16.74 -6.09
CA ASP A 251 32.79 17.77 -6.39
C ASP A 251 31.83 17.44 -7.57
N ASP A 252 31.01 18.42 -7.95
CA ASP A 252 30.32 18.58 -9.25
C ASP A 252 29.05 17.77 -9.61
N LEU A 253 28.27 17.24 -8.65
CA LEU A 253 26.92 16.70 -8.93
C LEU A 253 25.79 17.03 -7.92
N ASP A 254 24.56 16.90 -8.41
CA ASP A 254 23.30 17.46 -7.89
C ASP A 254 22.92 17.09 -6.42
N TRP A 255 22.36 18.08 -5.73
CA TRP A 255 21.83 18.02 -4.37
C TRP A 255 20.69 17.01 -4.22
N GLY A 256 19.95 16.71 -5.30
CA GLY A 256 18.90 15.70 -5.33
C GLY A 256 19.36 14.29 -4.92
N THR A 257 20.64 13.96 -5.10
CA THR A 257 21.17 12.59 -4.91
C THR A 257 21.62 12.23 -3.49
N ARG A 258 21.63 13.16 -2.52
CA ARG A 258 22.10 12.87 -1.14
C ARG A 258 21.16 11.96 -0.34
N GLY A 259 19.84 12.03 -0.56
CA GLY A 259 18.88 11.22 0.20
C GLY A 259 18.92 9.72 -0.10
N ASP A 260 19.06 9.34 -1.37
CA ASP A 260 18.93 7.94 -1.82
C ASP A 260 20.15 7.05 -1.48
N ARG A 261 21.24 7.63 -0.94
CA ARG A 261 22.45 6.89 -0.53
C ARG A 261 22.56 6.60 0.96
N ILE A 262 21.89 7.38 1.82
CA ILE A 262 22.04 7.27 3.30
C ILE A 262 21.49 5.93 3.81
N LEU A 263 20.34 5.47 3.28
CA LEU A 263 19.77 4.15 3.55
C LEU A 263 19.16 3.55 2.28
N GLY A 264 20.03 3.14 1.34
CA GLY A 264 19.62 2.39 0.16
C GLY A 264 18.99 1.02 0.51
N ILE A 265 18.32 0.40 -0.46
CA ILE A 265 17.46 -0.80 -0.28
C ILE A 265 18.16 -2.00 0.40
N GLY A 266 19.49 -2.02 0.47
CA GLY A 266 20.30 -3.06 1.12
C GLY A 266 20.03 -3.28 2.62
N PHE A 267 19.44 -2.33 3.36
CA PHE A 267 19.07 -2.57 4.76
C PHE A 267 17.92 -3.57 4.91
N ILE A 268 17.02 -3.63 3.92
CA ILE A 268 15.81 -4.47 3.97
C ILE A 268 16.19 -5.97 4.03
N PRO A 269 17.08 -6.51 3.17
CA PRO A 269 17.62 -7.86 3.32
C PRO A 269 18.30 -8.17 4.66
N MET A 270 18.79 -7.18 5.41
CA MET A 270 19.47 -7.40 6.70
C MET A 270 18.50 -7.43 7.88
N ILE A 271 17.51 -6.54 7.92
CA ILE A 271 16.38 -6.67 8.86
C ILE A 271 15.61 -7.97 8.56
N LEU A 272 15.35 -8.29 7.29
CA LEU A 272 14.81 -9.59 6.89
C LEU A 272 15.74 -10.76 7.22
N GLY A 273 17.05 -10.54 7.35
CA GLY A 273 18.01 -11.55 7.78
C GLY A 273 17.83 -11.95 9.25
N ILE A 274 17.70 -10.96 10.13
CA ILE A 274 17.35 -11.16 11.55
C ILE A 274 15.97 -11.83 11.65
N VAL A 275 14.97 -11.31 10.91
CA VAL A 275 13.62 -11.91 10.86
C VAL A 275 13.68 -13.36 10.35
N THR A 276 14.50 -13.70 9.36
CA THR A 276 14.64 -15.09 8.87
C THR A 276 15.20 -16.04 9.95
N VAL A 277 16.04 -15.54 10.88
CA VAL A 277 16.53 -16.34 12.02
C VAL A 277 15.42 -16.50 13.08
N LEU A 278 14.62 -15.46 13.33
CA LEU A 278 13.53 -15.48 14.32
C LEU A 278 12.23 -16.14 13.82
N GLU A 279 11.99 -16.20 12.51
CA GLU A 279 10.88 -16.93 11.87
C GLU A 279 11.13 -18.44 11.81
N SER A 280 12.38 -18.90 12.00
CA SER A 280 12.67 -20.33 12.16
C SER A 280 12.22 -20.80 13.54
N TYR A 281 11.24 -21.71 13.55
CA TYR A 281 10.68 -22.26 14.79
C TYR A 281 11.72 -23.00 15.66
N GLU A 282 12.67 -23.67 15.00
CA GLU A 282 13.74 -24.45 15.64
C GLU A 282 14.76 -23.51 16.31
N TYR A 283 15.26 -22.50 15.58
CA TYR A 283 16.15 -21.48 16.12
C TYR A 283 15.49 -20.61 17.20
N PHE A 284 14.21 -20.26 17.05
CA PHE A 284 13.48 -19.50 18.07
C PHE A 284 13.32 -20.29 19.38
N GLN A 285 13.08 -21.62 19.30
CA GLN A 285 13.10 -22.45 20.51
C GLN A 285 14.51 -22.51 21.12
N ALA A 286 15.56 -22.76 20.32
CA ALA A 286 16.93 -22.81 20.82
C ALA A 286 17.31 -21.53 21.60
N LEU A 287 17.07 -20.36 21.01
CA LEU A 287 17.33 -19.05 21.62
C LEU A 287 16.55 -18.82 22.93
N SER A 288 15.36 -19.42 23.10
CA SER A 288 14.54 -19.26 24.31
C SER A 288 15.13 -19.91 25.58
N PHE A 289 16.11 -20.82 25.42
CA PHE A 289 16.76 -21.53 26.52
C PHE A 289 18.16 -21.00 26.87
N THR A 290 18.73 -20.05 26.11
CA THR A 290 20.12 -19.59 26.32
C THR A 290 20.22 -18.39 27.28
N SER A 291 21.44 -17.90 27.51
CA SER A 291 21.71 -16.67 28.28
C SER A 291 21.06 -15.44 27.65
N LEU A 292 20.95 -15.38 26.32
CA LEU A 292 20.40 -14.25 25.58
C LEU A 292 18.86 -14.18 25.57
N LYS A 293 18.16 -15.12 26.21
CA LYS A 293 16.68 -15.12 26.33
C LYS A 293 16.10 -13.80 26.84
N ASN A 294 16.86 -13.04 27.65
CA ASN A 294 16.45 -11.74 28.16
C ASN A 294 16.26 -10.73 27.00
N ILE A 295 17.16 -10.75 26.01
CA ILE A 295 17.08 -9.92 24.79
C ILE A 295 15.79 -10.22 24.00
N LEU A 296 15.24 -11.44 24.10
CA LEU A 296 13.96 -11.82 23.49
C LEU A 296 12.72 -11.26 24.23
N SER A 297 12.90 -10.54 25.34
CA SER A 297 11.82 -10.14 26.25
C SER A 297 11.78 -8.64 26.63
N VAL A 298 12.75 -7.83 26.20
CA VAL A 298 12.80 -6.39 26.51
C VAL A 298 12.04 -5.57 25.48
N GLY A 299 10.79 -5.22 25.82
CA GLY A 299 9.98 -4.33 25.00
C GLY A 299 8.68 -3.84 25.66
N ASN A 300 8.75 -2.68 26.33
CA ASN A 300 7.58 -1.98 26.87
C ASN A 300 6.93 -1.09 25.79
N LEU A 301 6.56 -1.69 24.64
CA LEU A 301 5.97 -0.96 23.51
C LEU A 301 4.60 -0.32 23.86
N GLU A 302 3.93 -0.81 24.91
CA GLU A 302 2.68 -0.24 25.45
C GLU A 302 2.90 1.01 26.31
N GLU A 303 4.11 1.21 26.86
CA GLU A 303 4.46 2.38 27.67
C GLU A 303 5.11 3.50 26.83
N ILE A 304 5.73 3.16 25.70
CA ILE A 304 6.10 4.14 24.67
C ILE A 304 4.83 4.59 23.96
N GLN A 305 4.06 5.47 24.59
CA GLN A 305 3.14 6.33 23.86
C GLN A 305 4.00 7.25 22.98
N PRO A 306 3.92 7.14 21.64
CA PRO A 306 4.53 8.14 20.77
C PRO A 306 3.78 9.46 20.97
N PRO A 307 4.40 10.63 20.69
CA PRO A 307 3.68 11.90 20.71
C PRO A 307 2.48 11.84 19.77
N GLU A 308 1.32 12.40 20.17
CA GLU A 308 0.06 12.26 19.42
C GLU A 308 0.14 12.80 17.98
N GLU A 309 1.09 13.70 17.71
CA GLU A 309 1.51 14.13 16.38
C GLU A 309 3.05 14.00 16.26
N ALA A 310 3.55 13.59 15.08
CA ALA A 310 4.99 13.57 14.80
C ALA A 310 5.54 15.01 14.75
N THR A 311 6.58 15.29 15.53
CA THR A 311 7.11 16.66 15.67
C THR A 311 8.20 16.98 14.64
N ASP A 312 8.90 15.98 14.13
CA ASP A 312 9.90 16.11 13.07
C ASP A 312 9.90 14.93 12.06
N SER A 313 10.88 14.89 11.16
CA SER A 313 11.03 13.85 10.14
C SER A 313 11.55 12.50 10.66
N GLU A 314 12.17 12.46 11.85
CA GLU A 314 12.65 11.23 12.49
C GLU A 314 11.52 10.53 13.23
N ASP A 315 10.67 11.28 13.95
CA ASP A 315 9.38 10.80 14.47
C ASP A 315 8.55 10.17 13.34
N GLU A 316 8.42 10.88 12.21
CA GLU A 316 7.58 10.42 11.10
C GLU A 316 8.15 9.18 10.38
N GLN A 317 9.48 9.00 10.37
CA GLN A 317 10.09 7.74 9.94
C GLN A 317 9.86 6.62 10.97
N PHE A 318 9.98 6.90 12.27
CA PHE A 318 9.73 5.95 13.35
C PHE A 318 8.31 5.39 13.27
N PHE A 319 7.29 6.24 13.09
CA PHE A 319 5.91 5.82 12.82
C PHE A 319 5.76 4.93 11.57
N GLN A 320 6.44 5.28 10.46
CA GLN A 320 6.38 4.49 9.22
C GLN A 320 7.02 3.10 9.38
N ILE A 321 8.10 2.99 10.16
CA ILE A 321 8.73 1.72 10.51
C ILE A 321 7.80 0.88 11.41
N LEU A 322 7.21 1.49 12.45
CA LEU A 322 6.25 0.84 13.35
C LEU A 322 5.02 0.31 12.61
N ALA A 323 4.49 1.09 11.65
CA ALA A 323 3.38 0.68 10.80
C ALA A 323 3.74 -0.45 9.80
N ALA A 324 4.99 -0.50 9.33
CA ALA A 324 5.48 -1.58 8.49
C ALA A 324 5.65 -2.90 9.28
N LEU A 325 6.17 -2.82 10.51
CA LEU A 325 6.36 -3.96 11.41
C LEU A 325 5.02 -4.54 11.89
N ASN A 326 4.05 -3.71 12.25
CA ASN A 326 2.70 -4.16 12.65
C ASN A 326 1.88 -4.78 11.48
N GLY A 327 2.41 -4.79 10.25
CA GLY A 327 1.76 -5.39 9.08
C GLY A 327 1.96 -6.90 8.91
N THR A 328 2.97 -7.50 9.55
CA THR A 328 3.31 -8.92 9.41
C THR A 328 2.42 -9.81 10.27
N SER A 329 1.24 -10.14 9.74
CA SER A 329 0.16 -10.82 10.47
C SER A 329 0.32 -12.35 10.57
N THR A 330 1.47 -12.81 11.08
CA THR A 330 1.72 -14.20 11.51
C THR A 330 2.52 -14.21 12.81
N PHE A 331 2.08 -15.03 13.78
CA PHE A 331 2.60 -15.18 15.15
C PHE A 331 2.49 -13.95 16.08
N ARG A 332 1.47 -14.02 16.95
CA ARG A 332 1.20 -13.09 18.06
C ARG A 332 2.04 -13.46 19.30
N GLY A 333 3.36 -13.49 19.13
CA GLY A 333 4.31 -14.00 20.15
C GLY A 333 5.70 -13.35 20.12
N LEU A 334 5.88 -12.30 19.31
CA LEU A 334 7.13 -11.55 19.13
C LEU A 334 6.93 -10.04 19.38
N GLU A 335 5.93 -9.68 20.19
CA GLU A 335 5.50 -8.30 20.44
C GLU A 335 6.46 -7.53 21.40
N HIS A 336 7.55 -8.16 21.89
CA HIS A 336 8.43 -7.66 22.97
C HIS A 336 9.94 -7.51 22.62
N THR A 337 10.35 -7.43 21.34
CA THR A 337 11.79 -7.33 20.97
C THR A 337 12.19 -6.10 20.14
N HIS A 338 11.23 -5.29 19.69
CA HIS A 338 11.48 -4.31 18.63
C HIS A 338 11.85 -2.89 19.11
N SER A 339 11.60 -2.51 20.37
CA SER A 339 11.83 -1.12 20.83
C SER A 339 13.31 -0.78 21.04
N GLU A 340 14.08 -1.70 21.65
CA GLU A 340 15.50 -1.45 21.94
C GLU A 340 16.35 -1.34 20.67
N PHE A 341 16.08 -2.13 19.62
CA PHE A 341 16.76 -1.98 18.33
C PHE A 341 16.53 -0.60 17.68
N ALA A 342 15.34 0.00 17.85
CA ALA A 342 15.06 1.35 17.35
C ALA A 342 15.69 2.45 18.22
N ASN A 343 15.83 2.24 19.53
CA ASN A 343 16.57 3.15 20.42
C ASN A 343 18.08 3.06 20.17
N MET A 344 18.62 1.85 19.97
CA MET A 344 20.00 1.61 19.60
C MET A 344 20.36 2.21 18.24
N ALA A 345 19.48 2.13 17.24
CA ALA A 345 19.66 2.87 15.98
C ALA A 345 19.76 4.40 16.20
N ARG A 346 19.00 4.95 17.17
CA ARG A 346 19.07 6.36 17.58
C ARG A 346 20.28 6.70 18.48
N SER A 347 20.91 5.73 19.12
CA SER A 347 22.24 5.88 19.75
C SER A 347 23.36 5.82 18.70
N CYS A 348 23.27 4.93 17.72
CA CYS A 348 24.24 4.85 16.62
C CYS A 348 24.18 6.07 15.68
N SER A 349 23.02 6.71 15.48
CA SER A 349 22.96 8.01 14.79
C SER A 349 23.48 9.18 15.63
N ARG A 350 23.66 8.98 16.95
CA ARG A 350 24.31 9.93 17.88
C ARG A 350 25.80 9.66 18.09
N LEU A 351 26.35 8.57 17.55
CA LEU A 351 27.78 8.42 17.27
C LEU A 351 28.15 9.27 16.03
N ASP A 352 27.86 10.58 16.13
CA ASP A 352 28.15 11.57 15.08
C ASP A 352 29.68 11.63 14.91
N LEU A 353 30.16 11.13 13.77
CA LEU A 353 31.57 10.75 13.55
C LEU A 353 32.56 11.95 13.45
N TYR A 354 32.02 13.17 13.65
CA TYR A 354 32.68 14.44 13.91
C TYR A 354 31.75 15.38 14.75
N PRO A 355 32.30 16.33 15.53
CA PRO A 355 31.50 17.27 16.32
C PRO A 355 30.96 18.44 15.50
N ARG A 356 29.68 18.80 15.70
CA ARG A 356 29.08 19.98 15.07
C ARG A 356 29.45 21.26 15.82
N GLY A 357 30.18 22.16 15.17
CA GLY A 357 30.42 23.52 15.66
C GLY A 357 29.11 24.33 15.74
N LYS A 358 28.92 25.06 16.84
CA LYS A 358 27.93 26.14 16.95
C LYS A 358 28.50 27.46 16.41
N LEU A 359 27.63 28.46 16.27
CA LEU A 359 27.87 29.84 15.81
C LEU A 359 27.80 29.99 14.26
N ALA A 360 27.14 31.01 13.70
CA ALA A 360 26.23 31.99 14.31
C ALA A 360 25.18 32.49 13.30
N LEU A 361 24.13 33.16 13.80
CA LEU A 361 23.17 33.89 12.99
C LEU A 361 23.82 35.20 12.49
N GLY A 362 23.97 35.38 11.18
CA GLY A 362 24.62 36.56 10.60
C GLY A 362 24.25 36.74 9.13
N ALA A 363 24.11 37.99 8.69
CA ALA A 363 23.65 38.32 7.34
C ALA A 363 24.80 38.29 6.31
N LEU A 364 24.48 37.85 5.09
CA LEU A 364 25.17 38.32 3.88
C LEU A 364 24.19 38.32 2.70
N THR A 365 24.42 39.24 1.76
CA THR A 365 23.47 39.62 0.71
C THR A 365 23.68 38.87 -0.60
N THR A 366 22.70 39.02 -1.48
CA THR A 366 22.70 38.74 -2.92
C THR A 366 24.07 38.59 -3.59
N ASN A 367 24.28 37.46 -4.29
CA ASN A 367 24.85 37.46 -5.63
C ASN A 367 24.20 36.33 -6.44
N GLY A 368 23.94 36.58 -7.72
CA GLY A 368 23.00 35.77 -8.51
C GLY A 368 23.65 34.92 -9.61
N VAL A 369 23.04 33.78 -9.90
CA VAL A 369 23.21 33.04 -11.15
C VAL A 369 21.85 32.92 -11.82
N LYS A 370 21.71 33.43 -13.05
CA LYS A 370 20.47 33.34 -13.82
C LYS A 370 20.32 31.95 -14.45
N ALA A 371 19.46 31.12 -13.88
CA ALA A 371 18.88 29.98 -14.61
C ALA A 371 17.64 30.47 -15.38
N GLY A 372 17.82 30.76 -16.67
CA GLY A 372 16.74 31.27 -17.53
C GLY A 372 15.76 30.17 -17.95
N PHE A 373 14.55 30.20 -17.40
CA PHE A 373 13.36 29.57 -17.97
C PHE A 373 12.15 30.47 -17.71
N ASP A 374 11.46 30.85 -18.78
CA ASP A 374 10.43 31.88 -18.72
C ASP A 374 9.20 31.39 -17.94
N SER A 375 9.03 31.96 -16.75
CA SER A 375 7.88 31.71 -15.85
C SER A 375 6.75 32.74 -16.04
N GLU A 376 6.84 33.56 -17.08
CA GLU A 376 5.79 34.50 -17.44
C GLU A 376 4.49 33.74 -17.77
N HIS A 377 3.36 34.23 -17.25
CA HIS A 377 2.00 33.64 -17.34
C HIS A 377 1.60 32.61 -16.27
N LEU A 378 2.23 32.60 -15.09
CA LEU A 378 1.58 32.16 -13.84
C LEU A 378 1.43 33.32 -12.85
N VAL A 379 0.22 33.87 -12.75
CA VAL A 379 -0.10 35.04 -11.92
C VAL A 379 0.10 34.71 -10.42
N PRO A 380 0.94 35.46 -9.67
CA PRO A 380 1.03 35.35 -8.23
C PRO A 380 -0.34 35.61 -7.59
N GLY A 381 -0.84 34.67 -6.79
CA GLY A 381 -2.20 34.72 -6.22
C GLY A 381 -3.28 33.98 -7.03
N ALA A 382 -2.93 33.30 -8.13
CA ALA A 382 -3.86 32.38 -8.79
C ALA A 382 -4.37 31.29 -7.81
N PRO A 383 -5.70 31.00 -7.74
CA PRO A 383 -6.28 30.17 -6.67
C PRO A 383 -5.61 28.82 -6.44
N GLY A 384 -5.17 28.14 -7.51
CA GLY A 384 -4.53 26.82 -7.43
C GLY A 384 -3.19 26.79 -6.67
N ASN A 385 -2.45 27.89 -6.57
CA ASN A 385 -1.14 27.88 -5.91
C ASN A 385 -1.26 27.60 -4.40
N HIS A 386 -2.20 28.25 -3.71
CA HIS A 386 -2.49 27.96 -2.31
C HIS A 386 -3.09 26.56 -2.08
N VAL A 387 -3.74 25.96 -3.08
CA VAL A 387 -4.23 24.57 -2.99
C VAL A 387 -3.05 23.61 -2.99
N LEU A 388 -2.12 23.81 -3.94
CA LEU A 388 -0.91 23.02 -4.06
C LEU A 388 0.01 23.15 -2.83
N GLU A 389 0.08 24.33 -2.20
CA GLU A 389 0.76 24.52 -0.91
C GLU A 389 0.00 23.91 0.27
N GLN A 390 -1.33 23.92 0.28
CA GLN A 390 -2.12 23.34 1.39
C GLN A 390 -2.10 21.82 1.37
N LEU A 391 -2.01 21.18 0.21
CA LEU A 391 -1.82 19.73 0.07
C LEU A 391 -0.46 19.25 0.63
N GLU A 392 0.52 20.16 0.73
CA GLU A 392 1.86 19.94 1.27
C GLU A 392 1.98 20.26 2.78
N ARG A 393 1.01 20.97 3.37
CA ARG A 393 1.00 21.34 4.81
C ARG A 393 0.16 20.38 5.64
N ARG A 394 0.81 19.53 6.45
CA ARG A 394 0.18 18.47 7.27
C ARG A 394 -0.57 18.94 8.53
N CYS A 395 -1.01 20.20 8.59
CA CYS A 395 -1.73 20.71 9.76
C CYS A 395 -3.19 20.22 9.76
N PHE A 396 -3.59 19.44 10.76
CA PHE A 396 -4.92 18.82 10.83
C PHE A 396 -6.06 19.85 10.87
N LYS A 397 -6.81 19.98 9.77
CA LYS A 397 -7.96 20.89 9.70
C LYS A 397 -9.23 20.24 10.23
N VAL A 398 -9.68 20.71 11.39
CA VAL A 398 -11.00 20.39 12.00
C VAL A 398 -12.19 20.94 11.19
N GLY A 399 -11.94 21.62 10.06
CA GLY A 399 -12.95 22.01 9.07
C GLY A 399 -12.89 21.15 7.79
N SER A 400 -13.66 21.56 6.80
CA SER A 400 -13.75 20.90 5.49
C SER A 400 -14.13 21.93 4.43
N TYR A 401 -13.91 21.64 3.15
CA TYR A 401 -14.12 22.59 2.07
C TYR A 401 -15.25 22.15 1.13
N PHE A 402 -16.31 22.95 1.09
CA PHE A 402 -17.36 22.82 0.09
C PHE A 402 -16.85 23.36 -1.25
N LEU A 403 -16.88 22.54 -2.30
CA LEU A 403 -16.42 22.93 -3.64
C LEU A 403 -17.61 23.03 -4.60
N LEU A 404 -18.12 24.23 -4.81
CA LEU A 404 -19.27 24.50 -5.68
C LEU A 404 -18.80 24.79 -7.12
N VAL A 405 -19.13 23.91 -8.06
CA VAL A 405 -18.89 24.12 -9.49
C VAL A 405 -20.20 24.53 -10.17
N ASN A 406 -20.29 25.79 -10.58
CA ASN A 406 -21.38 26.28 -11.44
C ASN A 406 -20.97 26.12 -12.90
N ALA A 407 -21.33 24.99 -13.50
CA ALA A 407 -21.17 24.70 -14.92
C ALA A 407 -22.44 25.02 -15.74
N THR A 408 -23.29 25.91 -15.23
CA THR A 408 -24.46 26.47 -15.94
C THR A 408 -24.11 27.84 -16.52
N PRO A 409 -24.88 28.38 -17.50
CA PRO A 409 -24.70 29.74 -18.00
C PRO A 409 -25.30 30.82 -17.09
N TRP A 410 -25.99 30.47 -16.00
CA TRP A 410 -26.74 31.40 -15.15
C TRP A 410 -26.01 31.75 -13.85
N SER A 411 -26.27 32.94 -13.33
CA SER A 411 -25.72 33.39 -12.05
C SER A 411 -26.53 32.86 -10.87
N MET A 412 -25.85 32.34 -9.85
CA MET A 412 -26.50 31.99 -8.58
C MET A 412 -26.31 33.15 -7.59
N THR A 413 -27.36 33.47 -6.83
CA THR A 413 -27.31 34.48 -5.76
C THR A 413 -27.69 33.84 -4.43
N LEU A 414 -26.91 34.15 -3.40
CA LEU A 414 -27.09 33.66 -2.04
C LEU A 414 -28.36 34.30 -1.43
N SER A 415 -29.42 33.52 -1.28
CA SER A 415 -30.71 34.00 -0.76
C SER A 415 -30.85 33.86 0.76
N ARG A 416 -30.05 32.99 1.38
CA ARG A 416 -30.04 32.74 2.83
C ARG A 416 -28.67 32.19 3.23
N ASN A 417 -28.13 32.68 4.34
CA ASN A 417 -26.95 32.11 4.99
C ASN A 417 -27.11 32.25 6.49
N VAL A 418 -27.31 31.13 7.20
CA VAL A 418 -27.42 31.09 8.65
C VAL A 418 -26.52 30.01 9.22
N SER A 419 -26.02 30.22 10.44
CA SER A 419 -25.20 29.23 11.13
C SER A 419 -25.35 29.31 12.63
N TYR A 420 -25.31 28.17 13.29
CA TYR A 420 -25.33 28.00 14.73
C TYR A 420 -24.05 27.29 15.17
N GLN A 421 -23.38 27.86 16.16
CA GLN A 421 -22.09 27.41 16.73
C GLN A 421 -20.89 27.28 15.75
N MET A 422 -21.03 27.45 14.44
CA MET A 422 -19.92 27.39 13.48
C MET A 422 -18.79 28.41 13.78
N ARG A 423 -17.53 27.99 13.62
CA ARG A 423 -16.34 28.88 13.59
C ARG A 423 -16.17 29.57 12.23
N GLN A 424 -16.49 28.87 11.13
CA GLN A 424 -16.47 29.40 9.77
C GLN A 424 -17.66 28.88 8.98
N PHE A 425 -18.46 29.80 8.44
CA PHE A 425 -19.60 29.53 7.55
C PHE A 425 -19.95 30.76 6.69
N LYS A 426 -18.97 31.23 5.91
CA LYS A 426 -19.08 32.46 5.10
C LYS A 426 -19.16 32.13 3.62
N PHE A 427 -20.29 32.48 3.00
CA PHE A 427 -20.60 32.17 1.60
C PHE A 427 -20.56 33.45 0.74
N PRO A 428 -20.06 33.38 -0.51
CA PRO A 428 -20.06 34.53 -1.43
C PRO A 428 -21.48 34.90 -1.85
N LYS A 429 -21.78 36.19 -2.00
CA LYS A 429 -23.12 36.68 -2.40
C LYS A 429 -23.56 36.19 -3.78
N THR A 430 -22.62 35.97 -4.69
CA THR A 430 -22.87 35.59 -6.09
C THR A 430 -21.87 34.53 -6.55
N ILE A 431 -22.34 33.52 -7.26
CA ILE A 431 -21.52 32.51 -7.94
C ILE A 431 -21.67 32.74 -9.46
N LYS A 432 -20.56 33.00 -10.14
CA LYS A 432 -20.56 33.30 -11.58
C LYS A 432 -20.72 32.02 -12.44
N PRO A 433 -21.31 32.10 -13.65
CA PRO A 433 -21.26 31.04 -14.65
C PRO A 433 -19.83 30.53 -14.90
N GLY A 434 -19.69 29.23 -15.14
CA GLY A 434 -18.41 28.56 -15.40
C GLY A 434 -17.40 28.49 -14.24
N THR A 435 -17.73 28.97 -13.03
CA THR A 435 -16.75 29.08 -11.92
C THR A 435 -16.83 27.96 -10.88
N SER A 436 -15.65 27.49 -10.44
CA SER A 436 -15.45 26.65 -9.25
C SER A 436 -15.13 27.51 -8.03
N ASN A 437 -15.89 27.36 -6.94
CA ASN A 437 -15.80 28.20 -5.74
C ASN A 437 -15.58 27.32 -4.51
N ARG A 438 -14.45 27.53 -3.81
CA ARG A 438 -14.09 26.76 -2.60
C ARG A 438 -14.41 27.54 -1.34
N ILE A 439 -15.25 26.97 -0.49
CA ILE A 439 -15.82 27.61 0.70
C ILE A 439 -15.48 26.76 1.92
N TYR A 440 -14.67 27.31 2.84
CA TYR A 440 -14.27 26.61 4.05
C TYR A 440 -15.40 26.65 5.09
N ILE A 441 -15.78 25.48 5.60
CA ILE A 441 -16.72 25.33 6.71
C ILE A 441 -16.03 24.67 7.91
N GLN A 442 -16.31 25.18 9.11
CA GLN A 442 -15.75 24.64 10.34
C GLN A 442 -16.73 24.82 11.50
N GLY A 443 -17.12 23.73 12.15
CA GLY A 443 -17.87 23.73 13.41
C GLY A 443 -17.00 24.13 14.61
N LYS A 444 -17.61 24.35 15.78
CA LYS A 444 -16.84 24.50 17.03
C LYS A 444 -16.34 23.16 17.58
N GLY A 445 -17.02 22.06 17.23
CA GLY A 445 -16.79 20.69 17.67
C GLY A 445 -18.06 20.01 18.22
N HIS A 446 -19.12 20.77 18.47
CA HIS A 446 -20.33 20.32 19.17
C HIS A 446 -21.21 19.39 18.30
N PRO A 447 -22.07 18.53 18.91
CA PRO A 447 -23.00 17.67 18.18
C PRO A 447 -24.06 18.45 17.36
N ASP A 448 -24.36 19.67 17.80
CA ASP A 448 -25.36 20.60 17.31
C ASP A 448 -24.79 21.74 16.44
N ASP A 449 -23.49 21.70 16.11
CA ASP A 449 -22.90 22.56 15.06
C ASP A 449 -23.72 22.46 13.76
N ALA A 450 -24.24 23.59 13.26
CA ALA A 450 -25.14 23.61 12.11
C ALA A 450 -24.98 24.85 11.22
N GLY A 451 -25.24 24.71 9.92
CA GLY A 451 -25.22 25.81 8.96
C GLY A 451 -26.05 25.52 7.72
N GLU A 452 -26.75 26.53 7.21
CA GLU A 452 -27.63 26.43 6.05
C GLU A 452 -27.38 27.62 5.11
N ALA A 453 -26.94 27.32 3.88
CA ALA A 453 -26.65 28.30 2.84
C ALA A 453 -27.42 27.96 1.57
N SER A 454 -28.40 28.80 1.23
CA SER A 454 -29.33 28.59 0.12
C SER A 454 -29.03 29.53 -1.05
N TYR A 455 -28.96 28.98 -2.26
CA TYR A 455 -28.71 29.70 -3.51
C TYR A 455 -29.90 29.59 -4.45
N LYS A 456 -30.32 30.72 -5.01
CA LYS A 456 -31.27 30.82 -6.13
C LYS A 456 -30.51 31.02 -7.44
N PHE A 457 -31.01 30.45 -8.54
CA PHE A 457 -30.66 30.93 -9.86
C PHE A 457 -31.40 32.24 -10.13
N LYS A 458 -30.66 33.34 -10.33
CA LYS A 458 -31.23 34.68 -10.53
C LYS A 458 -32.01 34.77 -11.84
N ASP A 459 -31.50 34.10 -12.87
CA ASP A 459 -31.90 34.30 -14.25
C ASP A 459 -32.92 33.23 -14.73
N LEU A 460 -33.40 32.34 -13.84
CA LEU A 460 -34.33 31.24 -14.15
C LEU A 460 -35.78 31.49 -13.65
N PRO A 461 -36.82 31.22 -14.48
CA PRO A 461 -38.22 31.28 -14.09
C PRO A 461 -38.56 30.50 -12.82
N GLY A 462 -39.32 31.12 -11.91
CA GLY A 462 -39.74 30.53 -10.64
C GLY A 462 -38.67 30.47 -9.55
N GLU A 463 -37.49 31.07 -9.78
CA GLU A 463 -36.34 31.08 -8.86
C GLU A 463 -36.03 29.70 -8.25
N PRO A 464 -35.66 28.69 -9.04
CA PRO A 464 -35.27 27.39 -8.52
C PRO A 464 -34.04 27.56 -7.62
N ASP A 465 -34.11 26.93 -6.44
CA ASP A 465 -33.12 27.03 -5.38
C ASP A 465 -32.67 25.66 -4.87
N PHE A 466 -31.46 25.64 -4.32
CA PHE A 466 -30.90 24.55 -3.55
C PHE A 466 -30.24 25.08 -2.27
N GLU A 467 -30.11 24.23 -1.27
CA GLU A 467 -29.53 24.57 0.03
C GLU A 467 -28.43 23.58 0.40
N LEU A 468 -27.22 24.09 0.64
CA LEU A 468 -26.24 23.34 1.41
C LEU A 468 -26.67 23.36 2.86
N LYS A 469 -26.91 22.17 3.43
CA LYS A 469 -27.16 21.97 4.85
C LYS A 469 -26.00 21.19 5.47
N TYR A 470 -25.40 21.75 6.51
CA TYR A 470 -24.48 21.10 7.42
C TYR A 470 -25.15 20.98 8.79
N SER A 471 -25.14 19.79 9.40
CA SER A 471 -25.69 19.53 10.74
C SER A 471 -25.21 18.17 11.25
N SER A 472 -24.93 18.04 12.54
CA SER A 472 -24.51 16.78 13.19
C SER A 472 -23.39 16.04 12.44
N ARG A 473 -22.39 16.81 11.99
CA ARG A 473 -21.22 16.33 11.23
C ARG A 473 -21.55 15.63 9.90
N LYS A 474 -22.72 15.90 9.31
CA LYS A 474 -23.06 15.59 7.91
C LYS A 474 -23.16 16.89 7.10
N ALA A 475 -22.81 16.84 5.83
CA ALA A 475 -23.10 17.91 4.86
C ALA A 475 -23.80 17.34 3.63
N GLY A 476 -24.67 18.12 3.00
CA GLY A 476 -25.32 17.71 1.76
C GLY A 476 -26.20 18.79 1.14
N ILE A 477 -26.71 18.50 -0.05
CA ILE A 477 -27.56 19.41 -0.81
C ILE A 477 -29.02 19.01 -0.67
N ARG A 478 -29.84 19.92 -0.16
CA ARG A 478 -31.29 19.86 -0.23
C ARG A 478 -31.75 20.55 -1.52
N PHE A 479 -32.39 19.79 -2.40
CA PHE A 479 -32.97 20.27 -3.65
C PHE A 479 -34.34 20.88 -3.35
N THR A 480 -34.40 22.13 -2.87
CA THR A 480 -35.63 22.77 -2.37
C THR A 480 -36.68 22.93 -3.47
N LYS A 481 -36.51 23.87 -4.41
CA LYS A 481 -37.32 23.97 -5.63
C LYS A 481 -36.64 23.37 -6.86
N LEU A 482 -35.31 23.21 -6.81
CA LEU A 482 -34.51 22.62 -7.87
C LEU A 482 -34.93 21.15 -8.14
N ARG A 483 -34.85 20.74 -9.41
CA ARG A 483 -34.87 19.34 -9.85
C ARG A 483 -33.74 19.16 -10.85
N THR A 484 -33.00 18.06 -10.74
CA THR A 484 -32.01 17.65 -11.74
C THR A 484 -32.21 16.18 -12.09
N LEU A 485 -31.41 15.64 -13.01
CA LEU A 485 -31.30 14.20 -13.20
C LEU A 485 -31.02 13.50 -11.85
N ASN A 486 -31.77 12.44 -11.54
CA ASN A 486 -31.72 11.64 -10.30
C ASN A 486 -31.98 12.39 -8.96
N ASN A 487 -32.22 13.71 -8.94
CA ASN A 487 -32.56 14.46 -7.73
C ASN A 487 -33.93 15.15 -7.84
N LYS A 488 -34.86 14.76 -6.95
CA LYS A 488 -36.24 15.26 -6.92
C LYS A 488 -36.35 16.53 -6.06
N ARG A 489 -37.36 17.37 -6.30
CA ARG A 489 -37.74 18.45 -5.37
C ARG A 489 -37.98 17.88 -3.96
N GLY A 490 -37.54 18.59 -2.94
CA GLY A 490 -37.55 18.17 -1.55
C GLY A 490 -36.51 17.10 -1.16
N SER A 491 -35.78 16.51 -2.11
CA SER A 491 -34.78 15.46 -1.80
C SER A 491 -33.49 16.04 -1.19
N PHE A 492 -32.75 15.18 -0.48
CA PHE A 492 -31.45 15.50 0.12
C PHE A 492 -30.39 14.51 -0.38
N HIS A 493 -29.30 15.04 -0.93
CA HIS A 493 -28.13 14.27 -1.33
C HIS A 493 -27.00 14.53 -0.33
N GLU A 494 -26.64 13.51 0.46
CA GLU A 494 -25.52 13.57 1.39
C GLU A 494 -24.19 13.55 0.62
N LEU A 495 -23.34 14.55 0.85
CA LEU A 495 -22.01 14.65 0.27
C LEU A 495 -20.98 14.00 1.20
N ALA A 496 -19.83 13.62 0.64
CA ALA A 496 -18.76 12.93 1.36
C ALA A 496 -17.97 13.85 2.32
N TRP A 497 -18.64 14.37 3.36
CA TRP A 497 -18.02 15.23 4.37
C TRP A 497 -17.13 14.43 5.32
N HIS A 498 -15.90 14.93 5.52
CA HIS A 498 -15.05 14.64 6.67
C HIS A 498 -14.03 15.77 6.85
N TRP A 499 -13.29 15.76 7.95
CA TRP A 499 -12.18 16.69 8.21
C TRP A 499 -11.11 16.64 7.12
N ASP A 500 -10.55 17.81 6.80
CA ASP A 500 -9.59 18.04 5.72
C ASP A 500 -10.00 17.45 4.34
N ASN A 501 -11.30 17.45 4.02
CA ASN A 501 -11.78 17.08 2.69
C ASN A 501 -12.07 18.29 1.80
N ASN A 502 -12.04 18.06 0.48
CA ASN A 502 -12.85 18.80 -0.48
C ASN A 502 -14.10 17.93 -0.78
N PHE A 503 -15.31 18.42 -0.51
CA PHE A 503 -16.56 17.74 -0.85
C PHE A 503 -17.34 18.56 -1.90
N PRO A 504 -17.48 18.07 -3.14
CA PRO A 504 -17.97 18.89 -4.24
C PRO A 504 -19.49 18.85 -4.39
N PHE A 505 -20.08 19.98 -4.80
CA PHE A 505 -21.36 19.99 -5.51
C PHE A 505 -21.15 20.57 -6.90
N ILE A 506 -21.50 19.78 -7.90
CA ILE A 506 -21.37 20.13 -9.31
C ILE A 506 -22.79 20.25 -9.87
N ILE A 507 -23.06 21.31 -10.63
CA ILE A 507 -24.33 21.50 -11.36
C ILE A 507 -24.05 22.11 -12.73
N ALA A 508 -24.65 21.55 -13.78
CA ALA A 508 -24.35 21.89 -15.17
C ALA A 508 -25.60 22.00 -16.04
N SER A 509 -25.56 22.98 -16.96
CA SER A 509 -26.54 23.18 -18.02
C SER A 509 -25.80 23.64 -19.28
N SER A 510 -26.30 23.23 -20.44
CA SER A 510 -25.90 23.75 -21.74
C SER A 510 -27.02 24.52 -22.43
N GLU A 511 -28.22 24.52 -21.85
CA GLU A 511 -29.31 25.41 -22.25
C GLU A 511 -29.02 26.80 -21.71
N SER A 512 -29.13 27.80 -22.59
CA SER A 512 -28.90 29.21 -22.27
C SER A 512 -30.19 30.01 -22.14
N ASP A 513 -31.27 29.61 -22.84
CA ASP A 513 -32.58 30.22 -22.69
C ASP A 513 -33.27 29.70 -21.42
N PRO A 514 -33.52 30.56 -20.41
CA PRO A 514 -34.21 30.17 -19.18
C PRO A 514 -35.63 29.62 -19.38
N GLN A 515 -36.25 29.88 -20.54
CA GLN A 515 -37.64 29.56 -20.86
C GLN A 515 -37.80 28.33 -21.76
N ASN A 516 -36.70 27.73 -22.23
CA ASN A 516 -36.70 26.60 -23.16
C ASN A 516 -36.26 25.27 -22.51
N PRO A 517 -37.11 24.57 -21.74
CA PRO A 517 -36.77 23.31 -21.09
C PRO A 517 -36.79 22.08 -22.03
N SER A 518 -36.83 22.28 -23.35
CA SER A 518 -37.30 21.27 -24.33
C SER A 518 -36.40 20.04 -24.48
N LEU A 519 -35.11 20.14 -24.17
CA LEU A 519 -34.16 19.01 -24.20
C LEU A 519 -33.89 18.47 -22.78
N TRP A 520 -34.79 17.65 -22.24
CA TRP A 520 -34.54 16.94 -20.99
C TRP A 520 -33.44 15.87 -21.14
N PRO A 521 -32.48 15.76 -20.20
CA PRO A 521 -32.27 16.60 -19.03
C PRO A 521 -31.40 17.83 -19.36
N TRP A 522 -32.02 19.02 -19.36
CA TRP A 522 -31.31 20.29 -19.58
C TRP A 522 -30.42 20.67 -18.38
N LEU A 523 -30.70 20.12 -17.19
CA LEU A 523 -30.00 20.40 -15.94
C LEU A 523 -29.59 19.10 -15.20
N VAL A 524 -28.30 18.96 -14.95
CA VAL A 524 -27.68 17.80 -14.28
C VAL A 524 -26.80 18.23 -13.11
N SER A 525 -26.52 17.32 -12.16
CA SER A 525 -25.71 17.63 -10.97
C SER A 525 -24.98 16.40 -10.41
N SER A 526 -24.30 16.57 -9.26
CA SER A 526 -23.95 15.47 -8.34
C SER A 526 -25.15 14.55 -8.08
N ASN A 527 -24.86 13.31 -7.65
CA ASN A 527 -25.76 12.15 -7.66
C ASN A 527 -26.20 11.66 -9.07
N PRO A 528 -25.30 11.52 -10.06
CA PRO A 528 -25.68 11.02 -11.38
C PRO A 528 -26.11 9.53 -11.36
N PRO A 529 -26.92 9.06 -12.33
CA PRO A 529 -27.43 7.69 -12.37
C PRO A 529 -26.39 6.69 -12.91
N GLU A 530 -26.69 5.38 -12.79
CA GLU A 530 -25.81 4.30 -13.25
C GLU A 530 -25.60 4.31 -14.78
N ASP A 531 -26.61 4.73 -15.55
CA ASP A 531 -26.66 4.84 -17.01
C ASP A 531 -26.41 6.28 -17.50
N TRP A 532 -25.45 6.98 -16.89
CA TRP A 532 -25.29 8.43 -17.07
C TRP A 532 -25.15 8.87 -18.54
N MET A 533 -24.50 8.11 -19.43
CA MET A 533 -24.34 8.51 -20.84
C MET A 533 -25.67 8.47 -21.59
N HIS A 534 -26.46 7.41 -21.42
CA HIS A 534 -27.76 7.28 -22.05
C HIS A 534 -28.78 8.27 -21.45
N SER A 535 -28.73 8.46 -20.12
CA SER A 535 -29.51 9.49 -19.43
C SER A 535 -29.22 10.92 -19.90
N ILE A 536 -28.03 11.23 -20.45
CA ILE A 536 -27.72 12.52 -21.11
C ILE A 536 -27.61 12.42 -22.64
N TYR A 537 -28.08 11.34 -23.26
CA TYR A 537 -27.84 11.04 -24.66
C TYR A 537 -28.14 12.21 -25.63
N PRO A 538 -29.27 12.96 -25.51
CA PRO A 538 -29.53 14.13 -26.36
C PRO A 538 -28.42 15.19 -26.34
N ARG A 539 -27.70 15.34 -25.22
CA ARG A 539 -26.59 16.30 -25.09
C ARG A 539 -25.28 15.81 -25.68
N ILE A 540 -25.06 14.49 -25.75
CA ILE A 540 -23.78 13.90 -26.19
C ILE A 540 -23.84 13.19 -27.55
N ALA A 541 -25.02 12.92 -28.10
CA ALA A 541 -25.23 12.14 -29.33
C ALA A 541 -24.43 12.66 -30.54
N CYS A 542 -24.27 13.97 -30.68
CA CYS A 542 -23.52 14.59 -31.77
C CYS A 542 -21.99 14.53 -31.58
N LEU A 543 -21.50 14.39 -30.34
CA LEU A 543 -20.07 14.47 -30.00
C LEU A 543 -19.32 13.28 -30.59
N THR A 544 -18.10 13.51 -31.08
CA THR A 544 -17.13 12.42 -31.32
C THR A 544 -16.43 12.01 -30.02
N LEU A 545 -15.75 10.87 -29.98
CA LEU A 545 -14.97 10.47 -28.80
C LEU A 545 -13.82 11.45 -28.47
N ARG A 546 -13.36 12.23 -29.45
CA ARG A 546 -12.43 13.37 -29.25
C ARG A 546 -13.08 14.56 -28.53
N GLU A 547 -14.40 14.68 -28.55
CA GLU A 547 -15.17 15.77 -27.93
C GLU A 547 -15.89 15.34 -26.64
N LEU A 548 -16.05 14.03 -26.41
CA LEU A 548 -16.62 13.44 -25.20
C LEU A 548 -15.58 13.36 -24.07
N ALA A 549 -16.00 13.66 -22.85
CA ALA A 549 -15.29 13.38 -21.60
C ALA A 549 -15.96 12.26 -20.79
N MET A 550 -15.18 11.36 -20.17
CA MET A 550 -15.68 10.27 -19.33
C MET A 550 -14.70 9.90 -18.19
N PRO A 551 -15.18 9.29 -17.09
CA PRO A 551 -14.32 8.78 -16.02
C PRO A 551 -13.60 7.49 -16.43
N ALA A 552 -12.35 7.38 -16.02
CA ALA A 552 -11.45 6.28 -16.34
C ALA A 552 -10.76 5.72 -15.08
N THR A 553 -10.28 4.49 -15.17
CA THR A 553 -9.53 3.82 -14.09
C THR A 553 -8.19 3.30 -14.58
N HIS A 554 -7.15 3.53 -13.78
CA HIS A 554 -5.81 2.98 -13.94
C HIS A 554 -5.72 1.62 -13.22
N ASN A 555 -5.01 0.64 -13.79
CA ASN A 555 -4.87 -0.72 -13.21
C ASN A 555 -6.20 -1.31 -12.72
N SER A 556 -7.24 -1.24 -13.55
CA SER A 556 -8.64 -1.31 -13.10
C SER A 556 -8.99 -2.60 -12.34
N GLY A 557 -8.47 -3.75 -12.77
CA GLY A 557 -8.68 -5.04 -12.09
C GLY A 557 -7.86 -5.26 -10.80
N SER A 558 -7.02 -4.28 -10.41
CA SER A 558 -6.17 -4.33 -9.21
C SER A 558 -6.94 -4.06 -7.90
N SER A 559 -8.19 -4.52 -7.84
CA SER A 559 -9.06 -4.49 -6.66
C SER A 559 -8.90 -5.72 -5.77
N ARG A 560 -8.53 -6.86 -6.37
CA ARG A 560 -8.15 -8.09 -5.67
C ARG A 560 -6.64 -8.18 -5.53
N PHE A 561 -6.19 -9.09 -4.68
CA PHE A 561 -4.77 -9.34 -4.40
C PHE A 561 -4.58 -10.83 -4.10
N HIS A 562 -4.00 -11.57 -5.03
CA HIS A 562 -3.65 -12.99 -4.88
C HIS A 562 -2.41 -13.34 -5.69
N ARG A 563 -1.82 -14.51 -5.41
CA ARG A 563 -0.61 -15.03 -6.10
C ARG A 563 0.44 -13.94 -6.32
N LYS A 564 0.87 -13.35 -5.20
CA LYS A 564 1.88 -12.30 -5.13
C LYS A 564 3.30 -12.85 -5.32
N SER A 565 4.22 -11.99 -5.73
CA SER A 565 5.66 -12.25 -5.56
C SER A 565 6.16 -11.64 -4.23
N TRP A 566 7.43 -11.90 -3.88
CA TRP A 566 8.00 -11.66 -2.55
C TRP A 566 7.69 -10.28 -1.94
N LEU A 567 8.02 -9.19 -2.65
CA LEU A 567 7.79 -7.81 -2.18
C LEU A 567 6.39 -7.27 -2.51
N GLY A 568 5.54 -8.03 -3.20
CA GLY A 568 4.15 -7.64 -3.45
C GLY A 568 3.37 -7.60 -2.14
N GLN A 569 2.69 -6.49 -1.86
CA GLN A 569 1.82 -6.33 -0.69
C GLN A 569 0.59 -5.49 -1.05
N PRO A 570 -0.56 -5.64 -0.37
CA PRO A 570 -1.77 -4.90 -0.73
C PRO A 570 -1.57 -3.39 -0.80
N TRP A 571 -0.72 -2.80 0.06
CA TRP A 571 -0.47 -1.37 0.10
C TRP A 571 0.39 -0.84 -1.07
N ASN A 572 1.36 -1.62 -1.58
CA ASN A 572 2.22 -1.23 -2.71
C ASN A 572 1.74 -1.74 -4.07
N THR A 573 0.70 -2.58 -4.10
CA THR A 573 0.20 -3.23 -5.31
C THR A 573 -1.24 -2.88 -5.65
N LYS A 574 -2.16 -2.77 -4.68
CA LYS A 574 -3.57 -2.47 -5.03
C LYS A 574 -3.73 -1.02 -5.49
N ALA A 575 -4.06 -0.85 -6.77
CA ALA A 575 -4.42 0.44 -7.34
C ALA A 575 -5.90 0.81 -7.15
N GLN A 576 -6.78 -0.18 -6.94
CA GLN A 576 -8.22 0.04 -6.77
C GLN A 576 -8.77 -0.57 -5.46
N GLU A 577 -9.84 0.02 -4.94
CA GLU A 577 -10.60 -0.55 -3.82
C GLU A 577 -11.73 -1.48 -4.28
N ARG A 578 -12.26 -1.21 -5.48
CA ARG A 578 -13.55 -1.65 -6.01
C ARG A 578 -13.35 -2.53 -7.22
N ASN A 579 -14.16 -3.56 -7.40
CA ASN A 579 -14.09 -4.43 -8.58
C ASN A 579 -14.64 -3.74 -9.84
N ILE A 580 -14.43 -4.32 -11.04
CA ILE A 580 -14.90 -3.71 -12.30
C ILE A 580 -16.43 -3.48 -12.31
N SER A 581 -17.23 -4.39 -11.74
CA SER A 581 -18.68 -4.20 -11.64
C SER A 581 -19.07 -3.02 -10.75
N GLU A 582 -18.33 -2.77 -9.66
CA GLU A 582 -18.52 -1.58 -8.81
C GLU A 582 -18.05 -0.31 -9.53
N GLN A 583 -16.93 -0.33 -10.25
CA GLN A 583 -16.43 0.83 -11.00
C GLN A 583 -17.41 1.24 -12.10
N LEU A 584 -17.94 0.27 -12.85
CA LEU A 584 -19.02 0.46 -13.84
C LEU A 584 -20.27 1.09 -13.21
N ARG A 585 -20.68 0.56 -12.04
CA ARG A 585 -21.83 1.06 -11.26
C ARG A 585 -21.64 2.49 -10.77
N TYR A 586 -20.43 2.87 -10.39
CA TYR A 586 -20.04 4.24 -10.06
C TYR A 586 -19.60 5.05 -11.30
N GLY A 587 -20.04 4.63 -12.49
CA GLY A 587 -20.01 5.40 -13.72
C GLY A 587 -18.70 5.44 -14.51
N ALA A 588 -17.69 4.63 -14.16
CA ALA A 588 -16.49 4.48 -14.98
C ALA A 588 -16.84 3.87 -16.35
N ARG A 589 -16.18 4.36 -17.42
CA ARG A 589 -16.42 3.91 -18.80
C ARG A 589 -15.14 3.53 -19.56
N TRP A 590 -13.97 3.88 -19.04
CA TRP A 590 -12.68 3.44 -19.57
C TRP A 590 -11.92 2.62 -18.53
N PHE A 591 -11.46 1.43 -18.93
CA PHE A 591 -10.75 0.49 -18.07
C PHE A 591 -9.39 0.12 -18.65
N ASP A 592 -8.31 0.55 -17.99
CA ASP A 592 -6.97 -0.02 -18.17
C ASP A 592 -6.94 -1.42 -17.55
N ILE A 593 -6.88 -2.45 -18.40
CA ILE A 593 -6.86 -3.88 -18.03
C ILE A 593 -5.51 -4.43 -18.44
N ARG A 594 -4.78 -5.01 -17.49
CA ARG A 594 -3.41 -5.51 -17.71
C ARG A 594 -3.34 -7.02 -17.57
N PRO A 595 -3.40 -7.82 -18.65
CA PRO A 595 -3.53 -9.26 -18.53
C PRO A 595 -2.32 -9.94 -17.86
N SER A 596 -2.59 -10.95 -17.04
CA SER A 596 -1.59 -11.77 -16.37
C SER A 596 -2.00 -13.24 -16.41
N LYS A 597 -1.10 -14.09 -16.90
CA LYS A 597 -1.22 -15.55 -16.76
C LYS A 597 -0.79 -15.95 -15.35
N THR A 598 -1.66 -16.65 -14.63
CA THR A 598 -1.42 -17.05 -13.23
C THR A 598 -2.08 -18.38 -12.89
N GLY A 599 -1.28 -19.35 -12.44
CA GLY A 599 -1.59 -20.77 -12.29
C GLY A 599 -2.48 -21.30 -13.41
N GLY A 600 -2.08 -21.06 -14.66
CA GLY A 600 -2.81 -21.49 -15.87
C GLY A 600 -4.13 -20.75 -16.17
N LYS A 601 -4.53 -19.77 -15.35
CA LYS A 601 -5.73 -18.92 -15.57
C LYS A 601 -5.35 -17.51 -15.99
N TRP A 602 -6.30 -16.79 -16.58
CA TRP A 602 -6.15 -15.39 -16.98
C TRP A 602 -6.78 -14.44 -15.95
N ALA A 603 -5.95 -13.58 -15.37
CA ALA A 603 -6.35 -12.50 -14.47
C ALA A 603 -5.81 -11.15 -14.97
N THR A 604 -6.05 -10.07 -14.24
CA THR A 604 -5.22 -8.87 -14.34
C THR A 604 -3.99 -9.00 -13.44
N GLY A 605 -2.86 -8.40 -13.83
CA GLY A 605 -1.66 -8.27 -13.01
C GLY A 605 -1.29 -6.81 -12.79
N HIS A 606 -0.73 -6.51 -11.62
CA HIS A 606 -0.04 -5.25 -11.39
C HIS A 606 1.36 -5.57 -10.87
N PHE A 607 2.36 -5.40 -11.74
CA PHE A 607 3.73 -5.84 -11.52
C PHE A 607 4.75 -4.85 -12.08
N GLY A 608 5.85 -4.63 -11.34
CA GLY A 608 7.04 -3.93 -11.82
C GLY A 608 8.28 -4.83 -11.72
N PHE A 609 9.31 -4.57 -12.54
CA PHE A 609 10.58 -5.30 -12.48
C PHE A 609 11.69 -4.44 -11.85
N SER A 610 12.21 -4.86 -10.70
CA SER A 610 13.32 -4.20 -9.99
C SER A 610 14.14 -5.22 -9.19
N LEU A 611 15.38 -4.87 -8.82
CA LEU A 611 16.29 -5.77 -8.07
C LEU A 611 16.45 -7.17 -8.71
N GLY A 612 16.38 -7.25 -10.05
CA GLY A 612 16.47 -8.51 -10.79
C GLY A 612 15.21 -9.40 -10.76
N ASN A 613 14.10 -8.96 -10.17
CA ASN A 613 12.88 -9.76 -10.06
C ASN A 613 11.58 -8.96 -10.30
N TRP A 614 10.46 -9.66 -10.42
CA TRP A 614 9.13 -9.06 -10.56
C TRP A 614 8.46 -8.90 -9.19
N HIS A 615 7.89 -7.72 -8.92
CA HIS A 615 7.25 -7.33 -7.66
C HIS A 615 5.81 -6.89 -7.91
N GLY A 616 4.86 -7.46 -7.17
CA GLY A 616 3.43 -7.16 -7.31
C GLY A 616 2.54 -8.38 -7.07
N ALA A 617 1.32 -8.35 -7.61
CA ALA A 617 0.35 -9.44 -7.47
C ALA A 617 -0.72 -9.46 -8.58
N ASN A 618 -1.49 -10.55 -8.60
CA ASN A 618 -2.64 -10.73 -9.48
C ASN A 618 -3.94 -10.17 -8.84
N GLY A 619 -4.81 -9.64 -9.70
CA GLY A 619 -6.07 -8.99 -9.38
C GLY A 619 -7.30 -9.81 -9.82
N GLU A 620 -8.31 -9.15 -10.36
CA GLU A 620 -9.55 -9.80 -10.84
C GLU A 620 -9.29 -10.80 -11.99
N TYR A 621 -10.08 -11.88 -12.05
CA TYR A 621 -10.01 -12.83 -13.16
C TYR A 621 -10.68 -12.24 -14.41
N LEU A 622 -10.17 -12.57 -15.60
CA LEU A 622 -10.78 -12.11 -16.85
C LEU A 622 -12.15 -12.77 -17.12
N ASP A 623 -12.60 -13.74 -16.32
CA ASP A 623 -13.98 -14.27 -16.37
C ASP A 623 -14.95 -13.31 -15.69
N ASP A 624 -14.71 -13.00 -14.42
CA ASP A 624 -15.46 -12.02 -13.61
C ASP A 624 -15.60 -10.66 -14.31
N ILE A 625 -14.56 -10.22 -15.05
CA ILE A 625 -14.56 -8.95 -15.79
C ILE A 625 -15.48 -9.01 -17.02
N VAL A 626 -15.48 -10.14 -17.76
CA VAL A 626 -16.40 -10.35 -18.89
C VAL A 626 -17.85 -10.44 -18.39
N GLU A 627 -18.08 -11.14 -17.27
CA GLU A 627 -19.39 -11.21 -16.62
C GLU A 627 -19.88 -9.83 -16.19
N ALA A 628 -19.04 -9.03 -15.51
CA ALA A 628 -19.38 -7.66 -15.11
C ALA A 628 -19.75 -6.76 -16.29
N LEU A 629 -18.99 -6.82 -17.39
CA LEU A 629 -19.27 -6.05 -18.61
C LEU A 629 -20.58 -6.50 -19.27
N ASN A 630 -20.84 -7.81 -19.35
CA ASN A 630 -22.06 -8.35 -19.92
C ASN A 630 -23.29 -8.03 -19.08
N TYR A 631 -23.21 -8.20 -17.76
CA TYR A 631 -24.27 -7.87 -16.80
C TYR A 631 -24.57 -6.37 -16.75
N PHE A 632 -23.61 -5.51 -17.06
CA PHE A 632 -23.81 -4.07 -17.15
C PHE A 632 -24.46 -3.68 -18.49
N THR A 633 -23.91 -4.13 -19.62
CA THR A 633 -24.37 -3.77 -20.96
C THR A 633 -25.72 -4.36 -21.35
N SER A 634 -26.16 -5.45 -20.69
CA SER A 634 -27.52 -5.99 -20.84
C SER A 634 -28.62 -5.12 -20.19
N ARG A 635 -28.24 -4.16 -19.34
CA ARG A 635 -29.17 -3.24 -18.63
C ARG A 635 -29.01 -1.79 -19.07
N ASN A 636 -27.77 -1.36 -19.28
CA ASN A 636 -27.41 0.04 -19.47
C ASN A 636 -26.85 0.25 -20.89
N LYS A 637 -27.46 1.15 -21.68
CA LYS A 637 -27.12 1.44 -23.08
C LYS A 637 -25.90 2.37 -23.21
N GLU A 638 -24.83 2.00 -22.53
CA GLU A 638 -23.63 2.80 -22.34
C GLU A 638 -22.52 2.42 -23.33
N LEU A 639 -21.57 3.33 -23.54
CA LEU A 639 -20.31 3.04 -24.22
C LEU A 639 -19.25 2.66 -23.19
N ILE A 640 -18.63 1.50 -23.34
CA ILE A 640 -17.48 1.07 -22.53
C ILE A 640 -16.26 0.93 -23.43
N ILE A 641 -15.09 1.30 -22.92
CA ILE A 641 -13.81 1.12 -23.58
C ILE A 641 -12.88 0.33 -22.67
N VAL A 642 -12.34 -0.77 -23.18
CA VAL A 642 -11.42 -1.68 -22.49
C VAL A 642 -10.06 -1.57 -23.19
N ASN A 643 -9.05 -1.06 -22.48
CA ASN A 643 -7.70 -0.92 -23.00
C ASN A 643 -6.80 -2.02 -22.42
N LEU A 644 -6.34 -2.94 -23.27
CA LEU A 644 -5.43 -4.01 -22.90
C LEU A 644 -3.98 -3.56 -23.06
N SER A 645 -3.19 -3.60 -21.99
CA SER A 645 -1.76 -3.21 -22.00
C SER A 645 -0.92 -4.03 -21.01
N HIS A 646 0.41 -3.90 -21.04
CA HIS A 646 1.34 -4.47 -20.05
C HIS A 646 1.14 -5.98 -19.75
N GLY A 647 0.91 -6.79 -20.80
CA GLY A 647 0.60 -8.21 -20.69
C GLY A 647 1.78 -9.06 -20.22
N VAL A 648 1.61 -9.79 -19.12
CA VAL A 648 2.66 -10.63 -18.50
C VAL A 648 2.22 -12.07 -18.25
N ASN A 649 3.20 -12.96 -18.06
CA ASN A 649 2.99 -14.31 -17.56
C ASN A 649 3.69 -14.45 -16.19
N SER A 650 2.91 -14.40 -15.11
CA SER A 650 3.42 -14.49 -13.73
C SER A 650 3.90 -15.90 -13.35
N ASP A 651 3.41 -16.95 -14.03
CA ASP A 651 3.90 -18.33 -13.87
C ASP A 651 5.35 -18.50 -14.36
N ASN A 652 5.83 -17.55 -15.18
CA ASN A 652 7.19 -17.51 -15.72
C ASN A 652 8.14 -16.54 -14.98
N PHE A 653 7.75 -16.00 -13.81
CA PHE A 653 8.60 -15.13 -12.98
C PHE A 653 9.76 -15.87 -12.30
N LYS A 654 10.78 -16.23 -13.10
CA LYS A 654 11.99 -16.97 -12.68
C LYS A 654 13.24 -16.08 -12.75
N GLY A 655 13.19 -14.89 -12.15
CA GLY A 655 14.26 -13.87 -12.21
C GLY A 655 14.52 -13.26 -13.61
N LYS A 656 13.66 -13.56 -14.60
CA LYS A 656 13.84 -13.11 -15.99
C LYS A 656 13.07 -11.80 -16.23
N LYS A 657 13.79 -10.76 -16.68
CA LYS A 657 13.22 -9.47 -17.12
C LYS A 657 12.25 -9.60 -18.33
N HIS A 658 12.32 -10.70 -19.05
CA HIS A 658 11.44 -11.01 -20.18
C HIS A 658 10.36 -12.03 -19.77
N ALA A 659 9.33 -11.55 -19.08
CA ALA A 659 8.12 -12.31 -18.73
C ALA A 659 6.85 -11.73 -19.40
N TRP A 660 7.04 -10.93 -20.45
CA TRP A 660 5.99 -10.40 -21.31
C TRP A 660 5.28 -11.51 -22.08
N MET A 661 3.98 -11.33 -22.34
CA MET A 661 3.18 -12.29 -23.11
C MET A 661 3.68 -12.46 -24.55
N THR A 662 3.64 -13.70 -25.02
CA THR A 662 3.81 -14.06 -26.43
C THR A 662 2.56 -13.73 -27.25
N GLN A 663 2.66 -13.73 -28.60
CA GLN A 663 1.48 -13.55 -29.47
C GLN A 663 0.39 -14.58 -29.16
N LYS A 664 0.74 -15.87 -29.02
CA LYS A 664 -0.21 -16.93 -28.65
C LYS A 664 -0.96 -16.62 -27.35
N GLU A 665 -0.27 -16.06 -26.36
CA GLU A 665 -0.89 -15.68 -25.09
C GLU A 665 -1.81 -14.46 -25.22
N TRP A 666 -1.48 -13.52 -26.10
CA TRP A 666 -2.40 -12.47 -26.52
C TRP A 666 -3.62 -13.03 -27.27
N ASP A 667 -3.43 -14.00 -28.16
CA ASP A 667 -4.52 -14.68 -28.88
C ASP A 667 -5.44 -15.43 -27.90
N GLU A 668 -4.89 -16.10 -26.87
CA GLU A 668 -5.66 -16.73 -25.78
C GLU A 668 -6.49 -15.69 -25.00
N VAL A 669 -5.94 -14.51 -24.71
CA VAL A 669 -6.66 -13.41 -24.04
C VAL A 669 -7.75 -12.80 -24.94
N MET A 670 -7.45 -12.54 -26.21
CA MET A 670 -8.43 -11.99 -27.16
C MET A 670 -9.59 -12.97 -27.41
N THR A 671 -9.28 -14.26 -27.64
CA THR A 671 -10.29 -15.34 -27.73
C THR A 671 -11.18 -15.39 -26.48
N LYS A 672 -10.60 -15.13 -25.31
CA LYS A 672 -11.37 -15.08 -24.06
C LYS A 672 -12.31 -13.87 -23.98
N LEU A 673 -11.89 -12.72 -24.51
CA LEU A 673 -12.65 -11.46 -24.53
C LEU A 673 -13.67 -11.38 -25.68
N GLU A 674 -13.63 -12.31 -26.66
CA GLU A 674 -14.72 -12.53 -27.63
C GLU A 674 -16.07 -12.90 -26.97
N LYS A 675 -16.07 -13.17 -25.66
CA LYS A 675 -17.28 -13.39 -24.86
C LYS A 675 -17.96 -12.10 -24.36
N ILE A 676 -17.39 -10.91 -24.62
CA ILE A 676 -18.00 -9.63 -24.24
C ILE A 676 -19.09 -9.25 -25.25
N ASN A 677 -20.31 -8.99 -24.78
CA ASN A 677 -21.43 -8.60 -25.62
C ASN A 677 -21.28 -7.17 -26.15
N TYR A 678 -22.03 -6.85 -27.22
CA TYR A 678 -22.11 -5.50 -27.82
C TYR A 678 -20.78 -4.89 -28.30
N ARG A 679 -19.75 -5.69 -28.63
CA ARG A 679 -18.51 -5.17 -29.23
C ARG A 679 -18.79 -4.36 -30.50
N VAL A 680 -18.02 -3.31 -30.71
CA VAL A 680 -18.05 -2.49 -31.91
C VAL A 680 -17.25 -3.20 -33.01
N GLU A 681 -17.90 -3.54 -34.11
CA GLU A 681 -17.26 -4.19 -35.27
C GLU A 681 -16.15 -3.30 -35.87
N ASN A 682 -14.97 -3.88 -36.14
CA ASN A 682 -13.87 -3.18 -36.81
C ASN A 682 -14.07 -3.19 -38.33
N ARG A 683 -15.13 -2.52 -38.80
CA ARG A 683 -15.43 -2.42 -40.24
C ARG A 683 -14.28 -1.70 -40.95
N SER A 684 -13.72 -2.32 -41.99
CA SER A 684 -12.39 -2.04 -42.54
C SER A 684 -12.13 -0.62 -43.07
N PHE A 685 -13.16 0.23 -43.15
CA PHE A 685 -13.04 1.64 -43.49
C PHE A 685 -12.71 2.55 -42.29
N VAL A 686 -12.93 2.12 -41.04
CA VAL A 686 -12.71 2.95 -39.83
C VAL A 686 -11.24 2.93 -39.41
N ARG A 687 -10.44 3.81 -40.05
CA ARG A 687 -9.02 4.02 -39.70
C ARG A 687 -8.79 4.74 -38.36
N ASP A 688 -9.81 5.39 -37.81
CA ASP A 688 -9.72 6.21 -36.59
C ASP A 688 -11.07 6.20 -35.86
N VAL A 689 -11.19 5.31 -34.87
CA VAL A 689 -12.41 5.10 -34.08
C VAL A 689 -12.77 6.34 -33.24
N THR A 690 -11.77 7.16 -32.88
CA THR A 690 -11.99 8.34 -32.03
C THR A 690 -12.82 9.44 -32.69
N LYS A 691 -12.98 9.38 -34.01
CA LYS A 691 -13.84 10.27 -34.81
C LYS A 691 -15.30 9.80 -34.93
N LEU A 692 -15.65 8.60 -34.44
CA LEU A 692 -17.04 8.15 -34.43
C LEU A 692 -17.86 9.00 -33.44
N ARG A 693 -19.08 9.36 -33.84
CA ARG A 693 -20.06 10.04 -32.97
C ARG A 693 -20.68 9.05 -31.99
N VAL A 694 -21.04 9.53 -30.80
CA VAL A 694 -21.79 8.75 -29.79
C VAL A 694 -23.08 8.18 -30.38
N SER A 695 -23.78 8.92 -31.25
CA SER A 695 -24.96 8.45 -31.99
C SER A 695 -24.74 7.29 -32.96
N LYS A 696 -23.49 6.98 -33.35
CA LYS A 696 -23.16 5.78 -34.13
C LYS A 696 -22.68 4.60 -33.28
N LEU A 697 -22.56 4.81 -31.96
CA LEU A 697 -22.15 3.78 -31.00
C LEU A 697 -23.33 3.32 -30.14
N ILE A 698 -24.05 4.25 -29.51
CA ILE A 698 -25.10 3.95 -28.52
C ILE A 698 -26.49 4.58 -28.80
N PRO A 699 -27.02 4.57 -30.05
CA PRO A 699 -28.31 5.22 -30.35
C PRO A 699 -29.49 4.64 -29.57
N ASN A 700 -29.54 3.31 -29.41
CA ASN A 700 -30.52 2.62 -28.57
C ASN A 700 -29.98 1.30 -27.98
N ARG A 701 -28.65 1.15 -27.92
CA ARG A 701 -27.92 -0.08 -27.56
C ARG A 701 -26.67 0.25 -26.77
N ALA A 702 -26.11 -0.72 -26.05
CA ALA A 702 -24.75 -0.63 -25.54
C ALA A 702 -23.70 -0.79 -26.66
N ALA A 703 -22.47 -0.38 -26.36
CA ALA A 703 -21.29 -0.58 -27.21
C ALA A 703 -20.03 -0.84 -26.37
N VAL A 704 -19.18 -1.77 -26.80
CA VAL A 704 -17.87 -2.02 -26.20
C VAL A 704 -16.75 -1.89 -27.24
N ILE A 705 -15.77 -1.03 -26.99
CA ILE A 705 -14.55 -0.91 -27.80
C ILE A 705 -13.42 -1.61 -27.05
N ILE A 706 -12.77 -2.60 -27.66
CA ILE A 706 -11.58 -3.25 -27.08
C ILE A 706 -10.33 -2.78 -27.84
N ILE A 707 -9.43 -2.12 -27.13
CA ILE A 707 -8.15 -1.63 -27.65
C ILE A 707 -7.05 -2.56 -27.19
N VAL A 708 -6.16 -2.97 -28.10
CA VAL A 708 -4.92 -3.66 -27.79
C VAL A 708 -3.76 -2.70 -27.98
N ASP A 709 -3.07 -2.41 -26.88
CA ASP A 709 -2.02 -1.41 -26.78
C ASP A 709 -0.79 -1.99 -26.08
N ASP A 710 -0.21 -3.01 -26.72
CA ASP A 710 1.03 -3.65 -26.29
C ASP A 710 1.81 -4.24 -27.48
N HIS A 711 3.01 -4.74 -27.19
CA HIS A 711 4.00 -5.19 -28.17
C HIS A 711 4.58 -6.56 -27.82
N VAL A 712 4.74 -7.42 -28.82
CA VAL A 712 5.39 -8.73 -28.70
C VAL A 712 6.83 -8.69 -29.19
N HIS A 713 7.69 -9.50 -28.58
CA HIS A 713 9.10 -9.63 -28.95
C HIS A 713 9.26 -10.59 -30.14
N LYS A 714 9.49 -10.06 -31.35
CA LYS A 714 9.69 -10.86 -32.58
C LYS A 714 11.18 -10.97 -32.92
N LYS A 715 11.66 -12.18 -33.17
CA LYS A 715 13.03 -12.43 -33.65
C LYS A 715 13.10 -12.13 -35.15
N LYS A 716 14.05 -11.29 -35.57
CA LYS A 716 14.31 -10.97 -36.99
C LYS A 716 15.78 -11.19 -37.32
N PHE A 717 16.07 -11.85 -38.43
CA PHE A 717 17.44 -12.05 -38.92
C PHE A 717 17.85 -10.89 -39.85
N LYS A 718 19.12 -10.51 -39.81
CA LYS A 718 19.78 -9.64 -40.81
C LYS A 718 21.11 -10.29 -41.18
N GLY A 719 21.11 -11.08 -42.24
CA GLY A 719 22.15 -12.08 -42.47
C GLY A 719 22.20 -13.08 -41.30
N LEU A 720 23.40 -13.55 -40.95
CA LEU A 720 23.63 -14.50 -39.83
C LEU A 720 23.29 -13.93 -38.44
N LYS A 721 23.09 -12.62 -38.28
CA LYS A 721 22.83 -12.00 -36.97
C LYS A 721 21.32 -11.94 -36.67
N GLN A 722 20.90 -12.60 -35.60
CA GLN A 722 19.55 -12.53 -35.05
C GLN A 722 19.41 -11.31 -34.12
N LYS A 723 18.40 -10.46 -34.35
CA LYS A 723 18.03 -9.34 -33.47
C LYS A 723 16.57 -9.48 -33.04
N THR A 724 16.31 -9.32 -31.75
CA THR A 724 14.94 -9.17 -31.24
C THR A 724 14.46 -7.74 -31.46
N ILE A 725 13.23 -7.59 -31.95
CA ILE A 725 12.54 -6.31 -32.10
C ILE A 725 11.19 -6.38 -31.38
N LEU A 726 10.68 -5.24 -30.94
CA LEU A 726 9.28 -5.09 -30.57
C LEU A 726 8.46 -4.84 -31.84
N VAL A 727 7.30 -5.48 -31.92
CA VAL A 727 6.23 -5.19 -32.90
C VAL A 727 4.90 -5.15 -32.14
N PRO A 728 3.90 -4.38 -32.57
CA PRO A 728 2.57 -4.42 -31.95
C PRO A 728 2.00 -5.84 -31.93
N VAL A 729 1.13 -6.14 -30.97
CA VAL A 729 0.32 -7.38 -30.99
C VAL A 729 -0.42 -7.48 -32.33
N GLU A 730 -0.34 -8.64 -32.99
CA GLU A 730 -1.03 -8.88 -34.25
C GLU A 730 -2.52 -9.15 -33.99
N LEU A 731 -3.39 -8.46 -34.74
CA LEU A 731 -4.85 -8.53 -34.58
C LEU A 731 -5.55 -9.14 -35.82
N SER A 732 -4.80 -9.75 -36.74
CA SER A 732 -5.27 -10.19 -38.07
C SER A 732 -6.48 -11.15 -37.99
N THR A 733 -6.49 -12.04 -36.99
CA THR A 733 -7.56 -13.01 -36.69
C THR A 733 -8.67 -12.49 -35.76
N PHE A 734 -8.55 -11.27 -35.25
CA PHE A 734 -9.46 -10.66 -34.28
C PHE A 734 -10.02 -9.30 -34.71
N ALA A 735 -9.60 -8.78 -35.86
CA ALA A 735 -9.94 -7.43 -36.31
C ALA A 735 -11.46 -7.26 -36.43
N ASP A 736 -12.08 -7.95 -37.40
CA ASP A 736 -13.53 -7.99 -37.63
C ASP A 736 -14.34 -8.26 -36.35
N LYS A 737 -13.80 -9.10 -35.45
CA LYS A 737 -14.38 -9.43 -34.15
C LYS A 737 -14.47 -8.29 -33.13
N GLY A 738 -14.00 -7.08 -33.47
CA GLY A 738 -14.16 -5.87 -32.65
C GLY A 738 -12.98 -5.54 -31.73
N PHE A 739 -11.77 -5.97 -32.12
CA PHE A 739 -10.51 -5.57 -31.50
C PHE A 739 -9.80 -4.52 -32.37
N PHE A 740 -9.28 -3.48 -31.74
CA PHE A 740 -8.67 -2.33 -32.39
C PHE A 740 -7.24 -2.12 -31.89
N SER A 741 -6.33 -1.71 -32.78
CA SER A 741 -4.97 -1.32 -32.35
C SER A 741 -4.94 0.10 -31.78
N ARG A 742 -3.89 0.43 -31.03
CA ARG A 742 -3.58 1.83 -30.63
C ARG A 742 -3.45 2.80 -31.81
N SER A 743 -3.11 2.33 -33.02
CA SER A 743 -3.11 3.17 -34.22
C SER A 743 -4.52 3.49 -34.75
N GLN A 744 -5.51 2.61 -34.53
CA GLN A 744 -6.93 2.89 -34.79
C GLN A 744 -7.62 3.69 -33.68
N PHE A 745 -7.02 3.78 -32.49
CA PHE A 745 -7.50 4.61 -31.37
C PHE A 745 -6.48 5.69 -30.93
N PRO A 746 -6.37 6.83 -31.64
CA PRO A 746 -5.41 7.88 -31.31
C PRO A 746 -5.66 8.58 -29.96
N LEU A 747 -4.98 8.10 -28.91
CA LEU A 747 -4.93 8.68 -27.57
C LEU A 747 -3.53 9.22 -27.20
N PHE A 748 -3.44 10.38 -26.56
CA PHE A 748 -2.26 10.85 -25.81
C PHE A 748 -2.38 10.41 -24.35
N ASP A 749 -1.30 9.84 -23.83
CA ASP A 749 -1.30 9.03 -22.61
C ASP A 749 0.15 8.98 -22.11
N GLU A 750 0.47 9.81 -21.12
CA GLU A 750 1.83 9.98 -20.62
C GLU A 750 1.79 10.49 -19.16
N TYR A 751 1.75 9.55 -18.21
CA TYR A 751 1.72 9.87 -16.79
C TYR A 751 3.01 10.57 -16.32
N SER A 752 2.94 11.17 -15.14
CA SER A 752 3.90 12.17 -14.65
C SER A 752 5.23 11.65 -14.12
N ASN A 753 5.42 10.32 -14.05
CA ASN A 753 6.63 9.67 -13.50
C ASN A 753 7.12 10.25 -12.16
N THR A 754 6.21 10.66 -11.27
CA THR A 754 6.56 11.27 -9.97
C THR A 754 5.69 10.78 -8.81
N LYS A 755 6.29 10.77 -7.62
CA LYS A 755 5.63 10.47 -6.32
C LYS A 755 4.98 11.70 -5.67
N HIS A 756 5.14 12.90 -6.25
CA HIS A 756 4.69 14.17 -5.64
C HIS A 756 3.43 14.72 -6.32
N GLN A 757 2.36 14.92 -5.56
CA GLN A 757 1.04 15.36 -6.07
C GLN A 757 1.10 16.68 -6.82
N LYS A 758 1.83 17.67 -6.30
CA LYS A 758 2.01 18.98 -6.93
C LYS A 758 2.71 18.89 -8.29
N LYS A 759 3.76 18.07 -8.39
CA LYS A 759 4.47 17.82 -9.66
C LYS A 759 3.57 17.08 -10.66
N MET A 760 2.81 16.08 -10.21
CA MET A 760 1.84 15.36 -11.05
C MET A 760 0.75 16.29 -11.60
N ALA A 761 0.12 17.10 -10.75
CA ALA A 761 -0.93 18.02 -11.15
C ALA A 761 -0.43 19.05 -12.18
N VAL A 762 0.73 19.66 -11.94
CA VAL A 762 1.33 20.65 -12.86
C VAL A 762 1.71 20.01 -14.20
N ASP A 763 2.37 18.84 -14.19
CA ASP A 763 2.73 18.08 -15.40
C ASP A 763 1.50 17.73 -16.25
N GLN A 764 0.47 17.16 -15.64
CA GLN A 764 -0.71 16.68 -16.36
C GLN A 764 -1.56 17.82 -16.93
N LEU A 765 -1.69 18.95 -16.21
CA LEU A 765 -2.37 20.13 -16.72
C LEU A 765 -1.57 20.85 -17.83
N ALA A 766 -0.23 20.88 -17.74
CA ALA A 766 0.63 21.40 -18.81
C ALA A 766 0.57 20.53 -20.07
N LYS A 767 0.63 19.20 -19.93
CA LYS A 767 0.43 18.23 -21.01
C LYS A 767 -0.94 18.39 -21.67
N MET A 768 -2.01 18.54 -20.89
CA MET A 768 -3.35 18.77 -21.42
C MET A 768 -3.39 20.01 -22.31
N LYS A 769 -2.88 21.16 -21.84
CA LYS A 769 -2.81 22.42 -22.60
C LYS A 769 -1.93 22.29 -23.86
N LYS A 770 -0.84 21.53 -23.80
CA LYS A 770 0.07 21.30 -24.94
C LYS A 770 -0.58 20.48 -26.07
N GLN A 771 -1.39 19.47 -25.73
CA GLN A 771 -1.92 18.46 -26.66
C GLN A 771 -3.38 18.74 -27.12
N ARG A 772 -4.23 19.30 -26.25
CA ARG A 772 -5.62 19.66 -26.53
C ARG A 772 -5.72 21.14 -26.90
N LYS A 773 -5.46 21.45 -28.17
CA LYS A 773 -5.58 22.80 -28.77
C LYS A 773 -6.94 23.05 -29.46
N SER A 774 -7.79 22.03 -29.51
CA SER A 774 -9.08 22.02 -30.22
C SER A 774 -9.91 20.85 -29.66
N PRO A 775 -11.26 20.92 -29.67
CA PRO A 775 -12.10 19.75 -29.39
C PRO A 775 -11.71 18.53 -30.24
N LYS A 776 -11.29 18.78 -31.49
CA LYS A 776 -10.95 17.76 -32.49
C LYS A 776 -9.49 17.28 -32.44
N SER A 777 -8.70 17.71 -31.43
CA SER A 777 -7.36 17.15 -31.14
C SER A 777 -7.40 15.62 -30.98
N LYS A 778 -6.21 14.99 -30.97
CA LYS A 778 -6.04 13.62 -30.43
C LYS A 778 -6.73 13.54 -29.05
N MET A 779 -7.31 12.38 -28.70
CA MET A 779 -7.87 12.22 -27.35
C MET A 779 -6.77 12.41 -26.30
N PHE A 780 -7.12 12.84 -25.09
CA PHE A 780 -6.17 13.02 -23.99
C PHE A 780 -6.63 12.30 -22.72
N LEU A 781 -5.74 11.45 -22.17
CA LEU A 781 -5.90 10.81 -20.86
C LEU A 781 -5.16 11.62 -19.80
N LEU A 782 -5.93 12.16 -18.85
CA LEU A 782 -5.41 12.79 -17.64
C LEU A 782 -5.02 11.68 -16.64
N SER A 783 -3.73 11.48 -16.44
CA SER A 783 -3.18 10.46 -15.54
C SER A 783 -3.07 11.00 -14.11
N TRP A 784 -4.19 11.07 -13.41
CA TRP A 784 -4.28 11.64 -12.07
C TRP A 784 -3.96 10.60 -10.97
N PHE A 785 -2.79 9.98 -11.12
CA PHE A 785 -2.24 8.98 -10.20
C PHE A 785 -0.73 9.17 -10.04
N LEU A 786 -0.16 8.59 -8.98
CA LEU A 786 1.24 8.76 -8.62
C LEU A 786 2.09 7.54 -9.00
N THR A 787 3.37 7.79 -9.26
CA THR A 787 4.35 6.72 -9.42
C THR A 787 4.64 6.05 -8.08
N GLN A 788 4.68 4.72 -8.11
CA GLN A 788 4.89 3.89 -6.92
C GLN A 788 6.25 4.15 -6.26
N CYS A 789 6.24 4.07 -4.94
CA CYS A 789 7.39 4.23 -4.05
C CYS A 789 7.08 3.48 -2.74
N LEU A 790 7.83 3.74 -1.67
CA LEU A 790 7.63 3.12 -0.34
C LEU A 790 6.32 3.53 0.36
N HIS A 791 5.48 4.38 -0.24
CA HIS A 791 4.22 4.84 0.35
C HIS A 791 2.99 4.11 -0.24
N PRO A 792 1.95 3.79 0.57
CA PRO A 792 0.73 3.12 0.11
C PRO A 792 -0.01 3.81 -1.06
N ILE A 793 -0.41 3.05 -2.08
CA ILE A 793 -1.09 3.58 -3.28
C ILE A 793 -2.46 4.19 -2.92
N ILE A 794 -3.37 3.41 -2.32
CA ILE A 794 -4.77 3.83 -2.10
C ILE A 794 -4.90 5.13 -1.28
N PRO A 795 -4.20 5.33 -0.13
CA PRO A 795 -4.23 6.60 0.60
C PRO A 795 -3.70 7.78 -0.21
N ASN A 796 -2.57 7.58 -0.91
CA ASN A 796 -1.95 8.62 -1.75
C ASN A 796 -2.86 9.04 -2.92
N ALA A 797 -3.47 8.07 -3.58
CA ALA A 797 -4.45 8.29 -4.64
C ALA A 797 -5.69 9.05 -4.12
N LYS A 798 -6.22 8.67 -2.95
CA LYS A 798 -7.34 9.38 -2.32
C LYS A 798 -6.98 10.85 -2.02
N HIS A 799 -5.80 11.13 -1.47
CA HIS A 799 -5.37 12.51 -1.19
C HIS A 799 -5.19 13.32 -2.48
N ALA A 800 -4.59 12.73 -3.53
CA ALA A 800 -4.51 13.35 -4.86
C ALA A 800 -5.91 13.62 -5.47
N ASN A 801 -6.85 12.70 -5.31
CA ASN A 801 -8.21 12.83 -5.84
C ASN A 801 -9.01 13.97 -5.18
N ARG A 802 -8.74 14.34 -3.90
CA ARG A 802 -9.35 15.52 -3.25
C ARG A 802 -9.09 16.82 -4.03
N ALA A 803 -7.93 16.92 -4.67
CA ALA A 803 -7.50 18.10 -5.41
C ALA A 803 -8.00 18.16 -6.85
N LEU A 804 -8.49 17.04 -7.41
CA LEU A 804 -8.70 16.85 -8.85
C LEU A 804 -9.66 17.90 -9.43
N ILE A 805 -10.89 17.99 -8.92
CA ILE A 805 -11.92 18.91 -9.45
C ILE A 805 -11.50 20.37 -9.29
N GLU A 806 -10.86 20.70 -8.16
CA GLU A 806 -10.43 22.07 -7.83
C GLU A 806 -9.32 22.57 -8.76
N LEU A 807 -8.35 21.71 -9.10
CA LEU A 807 -7.21 22.09 -9.95
C LEU A 807 -7.54 21.95 -11.45
N LEU A 808 -8.37 20.97 -11.82
CA LEU A 808 -8.72 20.70 -13.22
C LEU A 808 -9.75 21.70 -13.76
N TRP A 809 -10.80 22.04 -13.00
CA TRP A 809 -11.88 22.91 -13.49
C TRP A 809 -11.38 24.28 -14.02
N PRO A 810 -10.61 25.09 -13.29
CA PRO A 810 -10.09 26.37 -13.79
C PRO A 810 -8.95 26.22 -14.81
N ALA A 811 -8.49 25.01 -15.10
CA ALA A 811 -7.46 24.74 -16.10
C ALA A 811 -8.03 24.36 -17.49
N MET A 812 -9.35 24.20 -17.60
CA MET A 812 -10.05 23.81 -18.83
C MET A 812 -10.62 25.01 -19.61
N SER A 813 -10.88 24.77 -20.89
CA SER A 813 -11.58 25.69 -21.81
C SER A 813 -12.33 24.87 -22.88
N PRO A 814 -13.20 25.47 -23.72
CA PRO A 814 -13.86 24.75 -24.81
C PRO A 814 -12.90 24.11 -25.82
N SER A 815 -11.63 24.55 -25.92
CA SER A 815 -10.60 23.94 -26.75
C SER A 815 -9.75 22.88 -26.02
N THR A 816 -9.77 22.89 -24.68
CA THR A 816 -8.77 22.24 -23.83
C THR A 816 -9.44 21.61 -22.60
N TYR A 817 -9.81 20.34 -22.73
CA TYR A 817 -10.29 19.48 -21.63
C TYR A 817 -9.85 18.03 -21.87
N PRO A 818 -9.79 17.18 -20.84
CA PRO A 818 -9.40 15.78 -20.99
C PRO A 818 -10.59 14.95 -21.49
N ASN A 819 -10.31 13.90 -22.26
CA ASN A 819 -11.34 12.95 -22.69
C ASN A 819 -11.53 11.82 -21.67
N LEU A 820 -10.45 11.44 -20.99
CA LEU A 820 -10.43 10.38 -20.00
C LEU A 820 -9.82 10.93 -18.71
N ILE A 821 -10.57 10.84 -17.61
CA ILE A 821 -10.13 11.28 -16.28
C ILE A 821 -9.73 10.04 -15.48
N SER A 822 -8.45 9.66 -15.54
CA SER A 822 -7.97 8.38 -15.03
C SER A 822 -7.39 8.50 -13.62
N VAL A 823 -7.90 7.69 -12.69
CA VAL A 823 -7.50 7.71 -11.27
C VAL A 823 -7.18 6.31 -10.73
N ASP A 824 -6.31 6.28 -9.72
CA ASP A 824 -6.26 5.22 -8.72
C ASP A 824 -7.33 5.48 -7.63
N ALA A 825 -7.70 4.43 -6.88
CA ALA A 825 -8.69 4.48 -5.80
C ALA A 825 -10.05 5.12 -6.20
N TYR A 826 -10.62 4.70 -7.33
CA TYR A 826 -11.84 5.25 -7.93
C TYR A 826 -13.01 5.36 -6.92
N PRO A 827 -13.65 6.54 -6.76
CA PRO A 827 -14.53 6.82 -5.62
C PRO A 827 -15.98 6.35 -5.82
N LYS A 828 -16.65 5.99 -4.71
CA LYS A 828 -18.06 5.52 -4.70
C LYS A 828 -19.14 6.62 -4.71
N ASN A 829 -18.75 7.89 -4.73
CA ASN A 829 -19.69 9.02 -4.69
C ASN A 829 -20.08 9.54 -6.09
N ALA A 830 -19.46 9.01 -7.14
CA ALA A 830 -19.66 9.41 -8.53
C ALA A 830 -19.33 10.90 -8.84
N ASP A 831 -18.51 11.57 -8.02
CA ASP A 831 -18.08 12.96 -8.26
C ASP A 831 -17.39 13.11 -9.63
N LEU A 832 -16.60 12.12 -10.05
CA LEU A 832 -15.93 12.11 -11.36
C LEU A 832 -16.91 11.99 -12.53
N VAL A 833 -18.07 11.34 -12.32
CA VAL A 833 -19.15 11.26 -13.31
C VAL A 833 -19.84 12.61 -13.41
N ALA A 834 -20.15 13.25 -12.29
CA ALA A 834 -20.73 14.60 -12.26
C ALA A 834 -19.79 15.64 -12.90
N LEU A 835 -18.48 15.50 -12.69
CA LEU A 835 -17.45 16.29 -13.39
C LEU A 835 -17.42 16.02 -14.90
N ALA A 836 -17.42 14.75 -15.33
CA ALA A 836 -17.42 14.40 -16.76
C ALA A 836 -18.69 14.92 -17.46
N MET A 837 -19.86 14.80 -16.82
CA MET A 837 -21.10 15.40 -17.29
C MET A 837 -20.99 16.93 -17.36
N ALA A 838 -20.44 17.59 -16.35
CA ALA A 838 -20.24 19.05 -16.39
C ALA A 838 -19.31 19.51 -17.53
N ILE A 839 -18.26 18.75 -17.83
CA ILE A 839 -17.38 19.01 -19.00
C ILE A 839 -18.17 18.83 -20.31
N ASN A 840 -18.95 17.75 -20.43
CA ASN A 840 -19.78 17.47 -21.60
C ASN A 840 -20.90 18.50 -21.82
N TYR A 841 -21.39 19.14 -20.76
CA TYR A 841 -22.39 20.20 -20.87
C TYR A 841 -21.74 21.55 -21.19
N HIS A 842 -20.66 21.92 -20.49
CA HIS A 842 -20.11 23.29 -20.47
C HIS A 842 -18.95 23.55 -21.45
N PHE A 843 -18.09 22.55 -21.73
CA PHE A 843 -16.90 22.73 -22.59
C PHE A 843 -16.99 21.99 -23.93
N ALA A 844 -17.71 20.86 -24.00
CA ALA A 844 -17.90 20.14 -25.27
C ALA A 844 -18.88 20.89 -26.20
N PRO A 845 -18.70 20.84 -27.54
CA PRO A 845 -19.62 21.48 -28.50
C PRO A 845 -21.10 21.16 -28.24
N GLN A 846 -22.00 22.12 -28.45
CA GLN A 846 -23.45 21.87 -28.39
C GLN A 846 -23.91 21.03 -29.58
N CYS A 847 -25.01 20.30 -29.41
CA CYS A 847 -25.67 19.55 -30.49
C CYS A 847 -26.79 20.39 -31.12
N GLU A 848 -26.76 20.57 -32.43
CA GLU A 848 -27.84 21.24 -33.17
C GLU A 848 -29.11 20.39 -33.15
N VAL A 849 -30.19 20.96 -32.60
CA VAL A 849 -31.46 20.27 -32.30
C VAL A 849 -32.12 19.66 -33.55
N SER A 850 -31.95 20.31 -34.69
CA SER A 850 -32.41 19.87 -36.03
C SER A 850 -31.84 18.52 -36.48
N SER A 851 -30.72 18.07 -35.92
CA SER A 851 -30.06 16.81 -36.29
C SER A 851 -30.60 15.57 -35.57
N ALA A 852 -31.44 15.74 -34.54
CA ALA A 852 -31.98 14.63 -33.74
C ALA A 852 -33.26 14.00 -34.35
N SER A 853 -34.11 14.81 -35.01
CA SER A 853 -35.39 14.37 -35.57
C SER A 853 -35.32 13.96 -37.05
N SER A 854 -34.17 14.14 -37.71
CA SER A 854 -34.01 14.02 -39.16
C SER A 854 -33.23 12.77 -39.63
N MET A 855 -32.85 11.87 -38.71
CA MET A 855 -32.04 10.68 -39.04
C MET A 855 -32.80 9.34 -39.04
N ASP A 856 -34.10 9.31 -38.73
CA ASP A 856 -34.91 8.08 -38.59
C ASP A 856 -35.42 7.49 -39.94
N SER A 857 -35.01 8.05 -41.08
CA SER A 857 -35.51 7.70 -42.42
C SER A 857 -34.49 7.03 -43.35
N SER A 858 -33.33 6.61 -42.84
CA SER A 858 -32.36 5.79 -43.61
C SER A 858 -31.74 4.70 -42.76
N PHE A 859 -31.55 3.51 -43.35
CA PHE A 859 -31.14 2.25 -42.69
C PHE A 859 -32.18 1.61 -41.76
N SER A 860 -33.37 1.37 -42.30
CA SER A 860 -33.98 0.04 -42.14
C SER A 860 -33.30 -0.97 -43.08
N ALA A 861 -33.42 -2.27 -42.78
CA ALA A 861 -32.94 -3.42 -43.58
C ALA A 861 -31.41 -3.56 -43.80
N SER A 862 -30.71 -4.10 -42.78
CA SER A 862 -29.83 -5.29 -42.90
C SER A 862 -29.46 -5.82 -41.51
#